data_AF-A0A970GIT0-F1
#
_entry.id   AF-A0A970GIT0-F1
#
_cell.length_a   1.000
_cell.length_b   1.000
_cell.length_c   1.000
_cell.angle_alpha   90.00
_cell.angle_beta   90.00
_cell.angle_gamma   90.00
#
_symmetry.space_group_name_H-M   'P 1'
#
loop_
_entity.id
_entity.type
_entity.pdbx_description
1 polymer ?
#
loop_
_entity_poly.entity_id
_entity_poly.type
_entity_poly.pdbx_seq_one_letter_code
_entity_poly.pdbx_strand_id
1 'polypeptide(L)'
;MLTDFLTRLADLIGYVNTYVEFVLLLFAFTAGLLFFTIPYIRPLRRLLGPLGLSFSEITRVLWACNKSPRKLIRIYIELAIFHTGGLHQNPSFWRKFLRTFKRFIDDNGETGTYIARVETCFDVASAEFNELVSAYFEFFKQNKASDKFAIPADEPLSFIIQTEINEGFIVPITFITGLNDRYDEDWEKILGNYFTAFGEEQPPETAILPEELYFTYNWLMWGPSYQIKYAPQKNKLIQYGFGDESNSVNIVLKTDEVGDSLWEKICHEGHETGDKKFGYNCMVRGRLVDSSEYYNFKREEMDLRAMPFLKRLSAPSLGISFLMELEHYEIKHSLKADNYFFSAYLWIMFALVDTTNPGFTPRKSVTFFEHANLADTTNYHFLANSLVDKCIRHFRYIAEHPEYRKRKYQLCLSMNTFIESLFLKRLQEIRQEEPQGWFSTNLATDTPFSISEILDTFDNYFVTQESDFEIMGVQAGNKEGIRHLCNFYADTYLEEFEKLPSALSLDRMFALMRKPSAECSFHISLALKEQMGVIGGATALYLPASKCGVIDSIAVAQNYRNNGTGKRLVDHALQMLRQDALEKNGKGLKFLLARVPYESDQASLRKFRFWANNGFLHLPENTKQSYNGWAVHMLTDETPASLPKGEIEKAIREYERLTSEAMT
;
A
#
# COMPACT_ATOMS: atom_id res chain seq x y z
N MET A 1 24.25 8.78 -38.65
CA MET A 1 23.29 7.80 -39.20
C MET A 1 22.33 8.44 -40.21
N LEU A 2 21.56 9.48 -39.85
CA LEU A 2 20.72 10.22 -40.82
C LEU A 2 21.57 10.93 -41.89
N THR A 3 22.67 11.57 -41.50
CA THR A 3 23.64 12.20 -42.42
C THR A 3 24.26 11.18 -43.38
N ASP A 4 24.74 10.06 -42.87
CA ASP A 4 25.36 8.98 -43.66
C ASP A 4 24.36 8.32 -44.63
N PHE A 5 23.09 8.22 -44.22
CA PHE A 5 21.98 7.78 -45.07
C PHE A 5 21.63 8.82 -46.15
N LEU A 6 21.63 10.11 -45.82
CA LEU A 6 21.40 11.21 -46.77
C LEU A 6 22.52 11.31 -47.82
N THR A 7 23.77 11.07 -47.44
CA THR A 7 24.90 11.04 -48.38
C THR A 7 24.75 9.89 -49.38
N ARG A 8 24.45 8.68 -48.89
CA ARG A 8 24.22 7.51 -49.76
C ARG A 8 22.98 7.67 -50.65
N LEU A 9 21.95 8.37 -50.18
CA LEU A 9 20.76 8.68 -50.98
C LEU A 9 21.08 9.68 -52.10
N ALA A 10 21.90 10.71 -51.81
CA ALA A 10 22.34 11.67 -52.83
C ALA A 10 23.14 10.98 -53.94
N ASP A 11 24.02 10.03 -53.59
CA ASP A 11 24.73 9.19 -54.55
C ASP A 11 23.76 8.33 -55.38
N LEU A 12 22.72 7.77 -54.75
CA LEU A 12 21.71 6.92 -55.40
C LEU A 12 20.82 7.71 -56.38
N ILE A 13 20.48 8.96 -56.05
CA ILE A 13 19.70 9.88 -56.91
C ILE A 13 20.48 10.20 -58.20
N GLY A 14 21.81 10.24 -58.15
CA GLY A 14 22.67 10.45 -59.32
C GLY A 14 22.62 9.34 -60.37
N TYR A 15 22.10 8.16 -60.03
CA TYR A 15 21.99 6.99 -60.92
C TYR A 15 20.58 6.73 -61.47
N VAL A 16 19.61 7.57 -61.13
CA VAL A 16 18.21 7.40 -61.54
C VAL A 16 18.02 7.91 -62.98
N ASN A 17 17.74 7.01 -63.92
CA ASN A 17 17.61 7.35 -65.34
C ASN A 17 16.15 7.44 -65.81
N THR A 18 15.18 7.05 -64.98
CA THR A 18 13.75 7.07 -65.33
C THR A 18 12.86 7.66 -64.23
N TYR A 19 11.73 8.23 -64.63
CA TYR A 19 10.72 8.78 -63.71
C TYR A 19 10.15 7.72 -62.75
N VAL A 20 10.05 6.47 -63.20
CA VAL A 20 9.56 5.34 -62.39
C VAL A 20 10.55 4.98 -61.28
N GLU A 21 11.84 4.92 -61.60
CA GLU A 21 12.90 4.70 -60.60
C GLU A 21 12.93 5.82 -59.57
N PHE A 22 12.73 7.08 -59.99
CA PHE A 22 12.64 8.21 -59.06
C PHE A 22 11.46 8.08 -58.09
N VAL A 23 10.28 7.72 -58.59
CA VAL A 23 9.07 7.52 -57.76
C VAL A 23 9.26 6.35 -56.78
N LEU A 24 9.87 5.25 -57.21
CA LEU A 24 10.18 4.11 -56.35
C LEU A 24 11.23 4.46 -55.29
N LEU A 25 12.24 5.25 -55.64
CA LEU A 25 13.25 5.76 -54.69
C LEU A 25 12.59 6.66 -53.64
N LEU A 26 11.68 7.54 -54.07
CA LEU A 26 10.91 8.42 -53.19
C LEU A 26 10.01 7.61 -52.24
N PHE A 27 9.39 6.55 -52.74
CA PHE A 27 8.56 5.64 -51.95
C PHE A 27 9.39 4.83 -50.95
N ALA A 28 10.55 4.29 -51.36
CA ALA A 28 11.47 3.59 -50.48
C ALA A 28 12.08 4.53 -49.43
N PHE A 29 12.38 5.78 -49.80
CA PHE A 29 12.86 6.82 -48.89
C PHE A 29 11.79 7.18 -47.86
N THR A 30 10.56 7.45 -48.29
CA THR A 30 9.45 7.77 -47.38
C THR A 30 9.09 6.57 -46.49
N ALA A 31 9.08 5.35 -47.02
CA ALA A 31 8.87 4.12 -46.26
C ALA A 31 10.00 3.87 -45.24
N GLY A 32 11.26 4.10 -45.62
CA GLY A 32 12.40 4.01 -44.73
C GLY A 32 12.35 5.05 -43.61
N LEU A 33 12.07 6.31 -43.95
CA LEU A 33 11.93 7.40 -42.98
C LEU A 33 10.77 7.14 -42.01
N LEU A 34 9.65 6.63 -42.51
CA LEU A 34 8.52 6.16 -41.68
C LEU A 34 8.96 5.01 -40.76
N PHE A 35 9.67 4.00 -41.28
CA PHE A 35 10.14 2.87 -40.47
C PHE A 35 11.04 3.30 -39.30
N PHE A 36 11.94 4.27 -39.52
CA PHE A 36 12.81 4.81 -38.46
C PHE A 36 12.09 5.76 -37.49
N THR A 37 10.98 6.38 -37.90
CA THR A 37 10.22 7.35 -37.07
C THR A 37 9.02 6.74 -36.35
N ILE A 38 8.47 5.62 -36.83
CA ILE A 38 7.33 4.91 -36.23
C ILE A 38 7.49 4.66 -34.72
N PRO A 39 8.65 4.19 -34.21
CA PRO A 39 8.84 3.97 -32.78
C PRO A 39 8.61 5.24 -31.95
N TYR A 40 8.87 6.41 -32.53
CA TYR A 40 8.82 7.71 -31.89
C TYR A 40 7.49 8.45 -32.11
N ILE A 41 6.76 8.13 -33.18
CA ILE A 41 5.40 8.64 -33.43
C ILE A 41 4.40 8.07 -32.41
N ARG A 42 4.52 6.78 -32.10
CA ARG A 42 3.59 6.06 -31.22
C ARG A 42 3.41 6.72 -29.83
N PRO A 43 4.48 7.02 -29.06
CA PRO A 43 4.31 7.66 -27.75
C PRO A 43 3.66 9.04 -27.87
N LEU A 44 4.09 9.88 -28.81
CA LEU A 44 3.52 11.22 -29.03
C LEU A 44 2.01 11.14 -29.35
N ARG A 45 1.62 10.23 -30.24
CA ARG A 45 0.21 10.05 -30.62
C ARG A 45 -0.62 9.47 -29.47
N ARG A 46 -0.08 8.50 -28.72
CA ARG A 46 -0.82 7.82 -27.66
C ARG A 46 -1.02 8.70 -26.43
N LEU A 47 0.02 9.45 -26.04
CA LEU A 47 0.01 10.26 -24.82
C LEU A 47 -0.52 11.68 -25.07
N LEU A 48 -0.06 12.35 -26.14
CA LEU A 48 -0.40 13.75 -26.40
C LEU A 48 -1.51 13.94 -27.44
N GLY A 49 -1.85 12.90 -28.21
CA GLY A 49 -2.94 12.93 -29.18
C GLY A 49 -4.31 13.26 -28.56
N PRO A 50 -4.70 12.62 -27.43
CA PRO A 50 -5.93 12.98 -26.69
C PRO A 50 -5.95 14.46 -26.25
N LEU A 51 -4.77 15.04 -26.01
CA LEU A 51 -4.59 16.45 -25.63
C LEU A 51 -4.59 17.41 -26.84
N GLY A 52 -4.91 16.93 -28.05
CA GLY A 52 -5.02 17.75 -29.25
C GLY A 52 -3.75 17.85 -30.10
N LEU A 53 -2.70 17.05 -29.82
CA LEU A 53 -1.50 17.04 -30.66
C LEU A 53 -1.79 16.37 -32.01
N SER A 54 -1.90 17.18 -33.06
CA SER A 54 -2.16 16.70 -34.42
C SER A 54 -0.94 16.01 -35.05
N PHE A 55 -1.18 15.16 -36.07
CA PHE A 55 -0.12 14.51 -36.83
C PHE A 55 0.88 15.50 -37.46
N SER A 56 0.40 16.66 -37.92
CA SER A 56 1.28 17.71 -38.46
C SER A 56 2.19 18.33 -37.41
N GLU A 57 1.81 18.36 -36.14
CA GLU A 57 2.69 18.85 -35.08
C GLU A 57 3.68 17.75 -34.66
N ILE A 58 3.25 16.48 -34.64
CA ILE A 58 4.15 15.33 -34.38
C ILE A 58 5.35 15.35 -35.34
N THR A 59 5.13 15.57 -36.65
CA THR A 59 6.24 15.60 -37.61
C THR A 59 7.23 16.74 -37.33
N ARG A 60 6.75 17.89 -36.85
CA ARG A 60 7.61 19.02 -36.45
C ARG A 60 8.40 18.73 -35.18
N VAL A 61 7.80 18.04 -34.21
CA VAL A 61 8.47 17.59 -32.98
C VAL A 61 9.59 16.62 -33.32
N LEU A 62 9.33 15.62 -34.16
CA LEU A 62 10.34 14.66 -34.61
C LEU A 62 11.51 15.35 -35.30
N TRP A 63 11.22 16.36 -36.14
CA TRP A 63 12.26 17.13 -36.80
C TRP A 63 13.09 17.95 -35.80
N ALA A 64 12.45 18.55 -34.79
CA ALA A 64 13.14 19.28 -33.72
C ALA A 64 14.01 18.36 -32.84
N CYS A 65 13.63 17.08 -32.71
CA CYS A 65 14.33 16.10 -31.89
C CYS A 65 15.35 15.25 -32.66
N ASN A 66 15.63 15.56 -33.93
CA ASN A 66 16.37 14.67 -34.84
C ASN A 66 17.81 14.32 -34.40
N LYS A 67 18.46 15.18 -33.60
CA LYS A 67 19.82 14.96 -33.09
C LYS A 67 19.88 13.83 -32.06
N SER A 68 18.92 13.79 -31.14
CA SER A 68 18.84 12.78 -30.07
C SER A 68 17.38 12.37 -29.81
N PRO A 69 16.76 11.65 -30.76
CA PRO A 69 15.31 11.40 -30.71
C PRO A 69 14.90 10.57 -29.49
N ARG A 70 15.78 9.67 -29.01
CA ARG A 70 15.52 8.85 -27.83
C ARG A 70 15.28 9.69 -26.57
N LYS A 71 16.14 10.68 -26.34
CA LYS A 71 16.13 11.54 -25.14
C LYS A 71 15.15 12.70 -25.30
N LEU A 72 15.27 13.43 -26.42
CA LEU A 72 14.52 14.68 -26.65
C LEU A 72 13.02 14.47 -26.77
N ILE A 73 12.56 13.34 -27.30
CA ILE A 73 11.12 13.05 -27.40
C ILE A 73 10.54 12.74 -26.03
N ARG A 74 11.28 12.05 -25.17
CA ARG A 74 10.89 11.80 -23.79
C ARG A 74 10.81 13.10 -22.99
N ILE A 75 11.82 13.97 -23.12
CA ILE A 75 11.79 15.33 -22.56
C ILE A 75 10.59 16.13 -23.11
N TYR A 76 10.32 16.06 -24.42
CA TYR A 76 9.18 16.77 -25.00
C TYR A 76 7.85 16.33 -24.39
N ILE A 77 7.66 15.02 -24.23
CA ILE A 77 6.45 14.45 -23.63
C ILE A 77 6.35 14.88 -22.17
N GLU A 78 7.38 14.67 -21.36
CA GLU A 78 7.38 15.04 -19.94
C GLU A 78 7.12 16.53 -19.75
N LEU A 79 7.78 17.40 -20.52
CA LEU A 79 7.55 18.83 -20.46
C LEU A 79 6.12 19.22 -20.89
N ALA A 80 5.53 18.49 -21.86
CA ALA A 80 4.16 18.69 -22.29
C ALA A 80 3.16 18.30 -21.19
N ILE A 81 3.44 17.23 -20.42
CA ILE A 81 2.62 16.85 -19.27
C ILE A 81 2.48 18.04 -18.31
N PHE A 82 3.59 18.66 -17.91
CA PHE A 82 3.57 19.87 -17.05
C PHE A 82 2.84 21.06 -17.68
N HIS A 83 3.06 21.34 -18.96
CA HIS A 83 2.47 22.54 -19.58
C HIS A 83 0.98 22.39 -19.92
N THR A 84 0.48 21.17 -20.02
CA THR A 84 -0.93 20.89 -20.31
C THR A 84 -1.73 20.61 -19.04
N GLY A 85 -1.10 20.13 -17.97
CA GLY A 85 -1.79 19.71 -16.76
C GLY A 85 -2.78 18.57 -17.00
N GLY A 86 -2.60 17.78 -18.07
CA GLY A 86 -3.57 16.77 -18.48
C GLY A 86 -4.75 17.29 -19.34
N LEU A 87 -4.85 18.60 -19.58
CA LEU A 87 -5.98 19.20 -20.28
C LEU A 87 -5.79 19.28 -21.80
N HIS A 88 -6.89 19.14 -22.53
CA HIS A 88 -6.90 19.28 -23.99
C HIS A 88 -6.49 20.69 -24.45
N GLN A 89 -5.63 20.76 -25.47
CA GLN A 89 -5.05 22.00 -25.97
C GLN A 89 -5.38 22.24 -27.44
N ASN A 90 -5.46 23.52 -27.81
CA ASN A 90 -5.69 23.93 -29.19
C ASN A 90 -4.40 23.87 -30.06
N PRO A 91 -4.53 23.93 -31.40
CA PRO A 91 -3.36 23.88 -32.28
C PRO A 91 -2.39 25.07 -32.17
N SER A 92 -2.81 26.22 -31.61
CA SER A 92 -1.90 27.36 -31.42
C SER A 92 -1.00 27.18 -30.21
N PHE A 93 -1.51 26.52 -29.16
CA PHE A 93 -0.73 26.09 -28.00
C PHE A 93 0.45 25.22 -28.45
N TRP A 94 0.21 24.13 -29.20
CA TRP A 94 1.29 23.20 -29.60
C TRP A 94 2.41 23.88 -30.42
N ARG A 95 2.04 24.85 -31.28
CA ARG A 95 3.01 25.66 -32.02
C ARG A 95 3.82 26.62 -31.14
N LYS A 96 3.20 27.16 -30.08
CA LYS A 96 3.90 27.98 -29.07
C LYS A 96 4.79 27.09 -28.21
N PHE A 97 4.26 25.97 -27.74
CA PHE A 97 4.95 25.00 -26.91
C PHE A 97 6.19 24.42 -27.61
N LEU A 98 6.12 24.09 -28.90
CA LEU A 98 7.31 23.64 -29.65
C LEU A 98 8.42 24.70 -29.67
N ARG A 99 8.09 26.00 -29.69
CA ARG A 99 9.09 27.08 -29.60
C ARG A 99 9.67 27.15 -28.19
N THR A 100 8.84 27.03 -27.16
CA THR A 100 9.28 26.95 -25.75
C THR A 100 10.21 25.76 -25.54
N PHE A 101 9.84 24.59 -26.06
CA PHE A 101 10.66 23.37 -25.98
C PHE A 101 12.03 23.57 -26.64
N LYS A 102 12.08 24.13 -27.85
CA LYS A 102 13.36 24.39 -28.53
C LYS A 102 14.27 25.27 -27.68
N ARG A 103 13.73 26.38 -27.18
CA ARG A 103 14.47 27.27 -26.27
C ARG A 103 14.90 26.54 -24.99
N PHE A 104 14.02 25.72 -24.41
CA PHE A 104 14.34 24.92 -23.23
C PHE A 104 15.50 23.95 -23.47
N ILE A 105 15.58 23.34 -24.65
CA ILE A 105 16.71 22.49 -25.03
C ILE A 105 17.97 23.33 -25.29
N ASP A 106 17.84 24.47 -25.98
CA ASP A 106 18.97 25.36 -26.27
C ASP A 106 19.60 25.94 -24.99
N ASP A 107 18.78 26.34 -24.02
CA ASP A 107 19.19 26.92 -22.74
C ASP A 107 19.92 25.88 -21.84
N ASN A 108 19.60 24.59 -21.96
CA ASN A 108 20.20 23.53 -21.13
C ASN A 108 21.30 22.72 -21.85
N GLY A 109 21.37 22.76 -23.18
CA GLY A 109 22.27 21.90 -23.97
C GLY A 109 21.85 20.41 -23.98
N GLU A 110 22.60 19.55 -24.67
CA GLU A 110 22.26 18.12 -24.82
C GLU A 110 22.59 17.27 -23.57
N THR A 111 23.53 17.73 -22.73
CA THR A 111 23.97 17.09 -21.49
C THR A 111 23.44 17.77 -20.23
N GLY A 112 22.62 18.81 -20.37
CA GLY A 112 22.10 19.57 -19.24
C GLY A 112 21.13 18.80 -18.36
N THR A 113 20.99 19.30 -17.13
CA THR A 113 19.94 18.89 -16.20
C THR A 113 18.67 19.66 -16.55
N TYR A 114 17.66 18.95 -17.06
CA TYR A 114 16.38 19.56 -17.43
C TYR A 114 15.49 19.69 -16.20
N ILE A 115 15.01 20.90 -15.92
CA ILE A 115 14.15 21.18 -14.75
C ILE A 115 12.83 21.78 -15.22
N ALA A 116 11.72 21.09 -14.95
CA ALA A 116 10.37 21.64 -15.04
C ALA A 116 10.03 22.31 -13.71
N ARG A 117 9.56 23.56 -13.78
CA ARG A 117 9.21 24.37 -12.60
C ARG A 117 7.71 24.54 -12.53
N VAL A 118 7.15 24.27 -11.35
CA VAL A 118 5.76 24.55 -11.00
C VAL A 118 5.71 25.37 -9.72
N GLU A 119 4.66 26.16 -9.54
CA GLU A 119 4.61 27.09 -8.40
C GLU A 119 4.26 26.33 -7.12
N THR A 120 3.31 25.40 -7.21
CA THR A 120 2.82 24.67 -6.04
C THR A 120 2.56 23.20 -6.37
N CYS A 121 2.40 22.37 -5.34
CA CYS A 121 2.02 20.96 -5.52
C CYS A 121 0.65 20.79 -6.21
N PHE A 122 -0.24 21.79 -6.17
CA PHE A 122 -1.54 21.75 -6.86
C PHE A 122 -1.39 21.53 -8.37
N ASP A 123 -0.32 22.06 -8.97
CA ASP A 123 -0.04 21.93 -10.41
C ASP A 123 0.29 20.49 -10.84
N VAL A 124 0.64 19.64 -9.87
CA VAL A 124 1.04 18.24 -10.10
C VAL A 124 0.18 17.22 -9.33
N ALA A 125 -0.73 17.68 -8.46
CA ALA A 125 -1.63 16.82 -7.68
C ALA A 125 -3.01 16.64 -8.34
N SER A 126 -3.31 17.32 -9.45
CA SER A 126 -4.62 17.21 -10.11
C SER A 126 -4.88 15.81 -10.69
N ALA A 127 -6.15 15.41 -10.74
CA ALA A 127 -6.57 14.12 -11.30
C ALA A 127 -6.12 13.96 -12.77
N GLU A 128 -6.27 15.00 -13.59
CA GLU A 128 -5.89 14.97 -15.00
C GLU A 128 -4.37 14.84 -15.20
N PHE A 129 -3.58 15.48 -14.33
CA PHE A 129 -2.13 15.34 -14.34
C PHE A 129 -1.75 13.90 -13.97
N ASN A 130 -2.32 13.38 -12.89
CA ASN A 130 -2.12 12.01 -12.42
C ASN A 130 -2.48 10.96 -13.48
N GLU A 131 -3.62 11.08 -14.15
CA GLU A 131 -4.04 10.19 -15.24
C GLU A 131 -3.04 10.17 -16.39
N LEU A 132 -2.54 11.35 -16.77
CA LEU A 132 -1.59 11.46 -17.88
C LEU A 132 -0.21 10.90 -17.51
N VAL A 133 0.26 11.11 -16.27
CA VAL A 133 1.48 10.50 -15.74
C VAL A 133 1.34 8.98 -15.65
N SER A 134 0.18 8.49 -15.21
CA SER A 134 -0.14 7.06 -15.19
C SER A 134 -0.05 6.45 -16.60
N ALA A 135 -0.67 7.12 -17.58
CA ALA A 135 -0.62 6.69 -18.98
C ALA A 135 0.80 6.70 -19.55
N TYR A 136 1.62 7.68 -19.17
CA TYR A 136 3.03 7.74 -19.51
C TYR A 136 3.77 6.50 -18.99
N PHE A 137 3.68 6.21 -17.68
CA PHE A 137 4.41 5.10 -17.10
C PHE A 137 3.95 3.75 -17.64
N GLU A 138 2.64 3.53 -17.77
CA GLU A 138 2.08 2.31 -18.38
C GLU A 138 2.53 2.11 -19.82
N PHE A 139 2.61 3.18 -20.61
CA PHE A 139 3.11 3.08 -21.98
C PHE A 139 4.56 2.58 -22.02
N PHE A 140 5.45 3.13 -21.19
CA PHE A 140 6.86 2.75 -21.22
C PHE A 140 7.11 1.37 -20.58
N LYS A 141 6.30 0.99 -19.58
CA LYS A 141 6.31 -0.33 -18.93
C LYS A 141 5.93 -1.47 -19.89
N GLN A 142 4.80 -1.34 -20.59
CA GLN A 142 4.29 -2.39 -21.48
C GLN A 142 5.15 -2.63 -22.72
N ASN A 143 5.82 -1.59 -23.22
CA ASN A 143 6.54 -1.66 -24.50
C ASN A 143 8.01 -2.10 -24.39
N LYS A 144 8.49 -2.47 -23.18
CA LYS A 144 9.92 -2.77 -22.91
C LYS A 144 10.84 -1.75 -23.56
N ALA A 145 10.49 -0.48 -23.38
CA ALA A 145 11.02 0.63 -24.16
C ALA A 145 12.44 1.08 -23.73
N SER A 146 13.08 0.31 -22.83
CA SER A 146 14.31 0.67 -22.12
C SER A 146 15.43 1.13 -23.06
N ASP A 147 15.72 0.33 -24.08
CA ASP A 147 16.83 0.58 -25.00
C ASP A 147 16.55 1.74 -25.98
N LYS A 148 15.27 2.02 -26.24
CA LYS A 148 14.83 2.97 -27.28
C LYS A 148 14.64 4.40 -26.75
N PHE A 149 14.43 4.57 -25.44
CA PHE A 149 14.10 5.87 -24.84
C PHE A 149 15.01 6.26 -23.66
N ALA A 150 16.20 5.67 -23.59
CA ALA A 150 17.22 5.98 -22.59
C ALA A 150 16.68 5.85 -21.15
N ILE A 151 15.91 4.79 -20.89
CA ILE A 151 15.49 4.43 -19.53
C ILE A 151 16.59 3.51 -18.99
N PRO A 152 17.25 3.87 -17.87
CA PRO A 152 18.27 3.01 -17.26
C PRO A 152 17.69 1.65 -16.88
N ALA A 153 18.45 0.57 -17.06
CA ALA A 153 18.00 -0.78 -16.71
C ALA A 153 18.12 -1.08 -15.21
N ASP A 154 18.92 -0.27 -14.52
CA ASP A 154 19.31 -0.36 -13.11
C ASP A 154 18.67 0.73 -12.25
N GLU A 155 17.65 1.42 -12.76
CA GLU A 155 16.83 2.37 -12.01
C GLU A 155 15.34 2.11 -12.25
N PRO A 156 14.46 2.43 -11.28
CA PRO A 156 13.01 2.40 -11.51
C PRO A 156 12.60 3.40 -12.61
N LEU A 157 11.53 3.09 -13.34
CA LEU A 157 11.00 3.97 -14.38
C LEU A 157 10.62 5.34 -13.81
N SER A 158 11.36 6.36 -14.23
CA SER A 158 11.27 7.72 -13.74
C SER A 158 11.11 8.72 -14.89
N PHE A 159 10.88 9.99 -14.57
CA PHE A 159 11.07 11.08 -15.52
C PHE A 159 12.56 11.35 -15.73
N ILE A 160 12.93 11.79 -16.93
CA ILE A 160 14.28 12.31 -17.18
C ILE A 160 14.41 13.78 -16.76
N ILE A 161 13.30 14.52 -16.78
CA ILE A 161 13.21 15.90 -16.29
C ILE A 161 13.06 15.88 -14.76
N GLN A 162 13.86 16.70 -14.07
CA GLN A 162 13.65 17.02 -12.66
C GLN A 162 12.45 17.96 -12.51
N THR A 163 11.63 17.70 -11.50
CA THR A 163 10.51 18.56 -11.12
C THR A 163 10.91 19.40 -9.94
N GLU A 164 10.80 20.71 -10.07
CA GLU A 164 10.95 21.69 -9.01
C GLU A 164 9.59 22.26 -8.66
N ILE A 165 9.16 22.04 -7.42
CA ILE A 165 7.95 22.64 -6.86
C ILE A 165 8.40 23.76 -5.94
N ASN A 166 8.02 24.99 -6.27
CA ASN A 166 8.51 26.18 -5.58
C ASN A 166 7.96 26.26 -4.15
N GLU A 167 6.68 25.98 -3.93
CA GLU A 167 6.01 26.17 -2.64
C GLU A 167 5.16 24.96 -2.23
N GLY A 168 5.34 24.54 -0.99
CA GLY A 168 4.59 23.46 -0.35
C GLY A 168 5.13 23.20 1.05
N PHE A 169 4.33 22.55 1.90
CA PHE A 169 4.70 22.27 3.28
C PHE A 169 5.15 20.82 3.44
N ILE A 170 6.30 20.63 4.06
CA ILE A 170 6.85 19.31 4.32
C ILE A 170 6.60 18.90 5.77
N VAL A 171 6.09 17.69 5.95
CA VAL A 171 5.80 17.12 7.26
C VAL A 171 6.23 15.65 7.33
N PRO A 172 6.56 15.12 8.52
CA PRO A 172 6.89 13.71 8.70
C PRO A 172 5.65 12.79 8.71
N ILE A 173 4.49 13.30 8.26
CA ILE A 173 3.22 12.59 8.23
C ILE A 173 2.90 12.19 6.80
N THR A 174 2.23 11.05 6.65
CA THR A 174 1.67 10.58 5.38
C THR A 174 0.17 10.40 5.56
N PHE A 175 -0.62 10.95 4.66
CA PHE A 175 -2.04 10.68 4.57
C PHE A 175 -2.32 9.29 4.02
N ILE A 176 -3.27 8.62 4.65
CA ILE A 176 -3.83 7.36 4.24
C ILE A 176 -5.19 7.65 3.61
N THR A 177 -5.39 7.14 2.41
CA THR A 177 -6.63 7.28 1.63
C THR A 177 -7.85 6.83 2.41
N GLY A 178 -8.86 7.70 2.47
CA GLY A 178 -10.15 7.46 3.10
C GLY A 178 -11.07 6.56 2.29
N LEU A 179 -12.26 6.29 2.82
CA LEU A 179 -13.28 5.55 2.08
C LEU A 179 -13.79 6.35 0.87
N ASN A 180 -13.92 7.68 0.97
CA ASN A 180 -14.50 8.50 -0.09
C ASN A 180 -13.71 8.36 -1.41
N ASP A 181 -12.38 8.47 -1.34
CA ASP A 181 -11.52 8.34 -2.52
C ASP A 181 -11.55 6.93 -3.10
N ARG A 182 -11.73 5.91 -2.25
CA ARG A 182 -11.81 4.51 -2.69
C ARG A 182 -13.11 4.15 -3.38
N TYR A 183 -14.22 4.78 -2.98
CA TYR A 183 -15.55 4.51 -3.53
C TYR A 183 -15.98 5.48 -4.61
N ASP A 184 -15.13 6.44 -5.00
CA ASP A 184 -15.54 7.53 -5.90
C ASP A 184 -16.83 8.20 -5.38
N GLU A 185 -16.86 8.42 -4.05
CA GLU A 185 -18.02 8.95 -3.33
C GLU A 185 -19.33 8.13 -3.45
N ASP A 186 -19.27 6.79 -3.65
CA ASP A 186 -20.45 5.91 -3.62
C ASP A 186 -21.03 5.77 -2.19
N TRP A 187 -21.77 6.79 -1.77
CA TRP A 187 -22.35 6.93 -0.43
C TRP A 187 -23.29 5.79 -0.03
N GLU A 188 -23.98 5.16 -0.99
CA GLU A 188 -24.93 4.08 -0.70
C GLU A 188 -24.21 2.86 -0.12
N LYS A 189 -23.08 2.46 -0.71
CA LYS A 189 -22.26 1.36 -0.20
C LYS A 189 -21.62 1.68 1.15
N ILE A 190 -21.10 2.90 1.29
CA ILE A 190 -20.43 3.34 2.52
C ILE A 190 -21.43 3.28 3.68
N LEU A 191 -22.64 3.86 3.49
CA LEU A 191 -23.69 3.89 4.50
C LEU A 191 -24.32 2.51 4.77
N GLY A 192 -24.47 1.65 3.77
CA GLY A 192 -24.99 0.29 3.94
C GLY A 192 -24.19 -0.51 4.99
N ASN A 193 -22.86 -0.51 4.87
CA ASN A 193 -21.97 -1.19 5.80
C ASN A 193 -22.00 -0.63 7.22
N TYR A 194 -22.25 0.68 7.36
CA TYR A 194 -22.48 1.30 8.66
C TYR A 194 -23.77 0.77 9.31
N PHE A 195 -24.88 0.68 8.56
CA PHE A 195 -26.16 0.21 9.10
C PHE A 195 -26.15 -1.26 9.51
N THR A 196 -25.53 -2.15 8.73
CA THR A 196 -25.43 -3.59 9.06
C THR A 196 -24.70 -3.80 10.39
N ALA A 197 -23.75 -2.93 10.75
CA ALA A 197 -23.02 -2.99 12.02
C ALA A 197 -23.91 -2.79 13.27
N PHE A 198 -25.09 -2.18 13.13
CA PHE A 198 -26.07 -1.97 14.22
C PHE A 198 -27.06 -3.12 14.40
N GLY A 199 -27.15 -4.05 13.44
CA GLY A 199 -28.28 -4.99 13.34
C GLY A 199 -28.21 -6.22 14.25
N GLU A 200 -27.08 -6.50 14.89
CA GLU A 200 -26.88 -7.72 15.68
C GLU A 200 -27.02 -7.45 17.20
N GLU A 201 -27.94 -8.16 17.88
CA GLU A 201 -28.01 -8.13 19.34
C GLU A 201 -26.71 -8.70 19.94
N GLN A 202 -25.99 -7.87 20.70
CA GLN A 202 -24.79 -8.27 21.43
C GLN A 202 -24.91 -7.97 22.93
N PRO A 203 -24.24 -8.74 23.79
CA PRO A 203 -24.16 -8.42 25.22
C PRO A 203 -23.64 -6.99 25.44
N PRO A 204 -24.18 -6.23 26.43
CA PRO A 204 -23.73 -4.86 26.72
C PRO A 204 -22.22 -4.71 26.97
N GLU A 205 -21.58 -5.79 27.43
CA GLU A 205 -20.14 -5.86 27.71
C GLU A 205 -19.28 -5.86 26.43
N THR A 206 -19.86 -6.26 25.29
CA THR A 206 -19.16 -6.46 24.01
C THR A 206 -19.78 -5.73 22.82
N ALA A 207 -20.93 -5.07 23.02
CA ALA A 207 -21.64 -4.30 22.00
C ALA A 207 -21.03 -2.91 21.84
N ILE A 208 -20.53 -2.51 20.68
CA ILE A 208 -20.01 -1.13 20.49
C ILE A 208 -21.14 -0.10 20.70
N LEU A 209 -20.83 1.06 21.28
CA LEU A 209 -21.83 2.13 21.38
C LEU A 209 -22.03 2.82 20.01
N PRO A 210 -23.24 3.30 19.69
CA PRO A 210 -23.49 4.01 18.43
C PRO A 210 -22.54 5.18 18.17
N GLU A 211 -22.25 5.98 19.19
CA GLU A 211 -21.33 7.11 19.11
C GLU A 211 -19.87 6.68 18.87
N GLU A 212 -19.46 5.54 19.45
CA GLU A 212 -18.12 4.99 19.28
C GLU A 212 -17.88 4.54 17.83
N LEU A 213 -18.87 3.84 17.28
CA LEU A 213 -18.85 3.41 15.89
C LEU A 213 -18.91 4.61 14.94
N TYR A 214 -19.75 5.60 15.25
CA TYR A 214 -19.84 6.85 14.49
C TYR A 214 -18.50 7.60 14.44
N PHE A 215 -17.75 7.67 15.56
CA PHE A 215 -16.43 8.29 15.56
C PHE A 215 -15.44 7.55 14.66
N THR A 216 -15.38 6.23 14.75
CA THR A 216 -14.52 5.40 13.89
C THR A 216 -14.88 5.54 12.41
N TYR A 217 -16.17 5.50 12.09
CA TYR A 217 -16.63 5.61 10.72
C TYR A 217 -16.29 6.98 10.12
N ASN A 218 -16.55 8.07 10.83
CA ASN A 218 -16.17 9.41 10.37
C ASN A 218 -14.66 9.51 10.16
N TRP A 219 -13.85 9.07 11.13
CA TRP A 219 -12.39 9.06 10.98
C TRP A 219 -11.95 8.36 9.68
N LEU A 220 -12.58 7.24 9.34
CA LEU A 220 -12.21 6.47 8.15
C LEU A 220 -12.71 7.09 6.84
N MET A 221 -13.86 7.78 6.84
CA MET A 221 -14.38 8.43 5.62
C MET A 221 -13.38 9.42 5.02
N TRP A 222 -12.73 10.22 5.87
CA TRP A 222 -11.87 11.33 5.45
C TRP A 222 -10.38 10.98 5.30
N GLY A 223 -9.98 9.75 5.65
CA GLY A 223 -8.60 9.30 5.49
C GLY A 223 -7.68 9.60 6.69
N PRO A 224 -7.06 8.58 7.31
CA PRO A 224 -6.19 8.81 8.45
C PRO A 224 -4.83 9.41 8.08
N SER A 225 -4.39 10.44 8.79
CA SER A 225 -2.97 10.85 8.77
C SER A 225 -2.14 9.91 9.64
N TYR A 226 -0.93 9.51 9.24
CA TYR A 226 -0.06 8.66 10.06
C TYR A 226 1.41 9.03 9.95
N GLN A 227 2.13 9.00 11.06
CA GLN A 227 3.58 9.18 11.08
C GLN A 227 4.26 7.81 11.12
N ILE A 228 4.82 7.39 9.99
CA ILE A 228 5.48 6.09 9.86
C ILE A 228 6.74 6.07 10.74
N LYS A 229 6.89 4.99 11.51
CA LYS A 229 8.11 4.72 12.28
C LYS A 229 9.15 4.11 11.35
N TYR A 230 10.30 4.76 11.20
CA TYR A 230 11.41 4.29 10.36
C TYR A 230 12.57 3.75 11.19
N ALA A 231 13.23 2.72 10.67
CA ALA A 231 14.48 2.21 11.19
C ALA A 231 15.60 3.14 10.71
N PRO A 232 16.72 3.23 11.47
CA PRO A 232 17.89 3.94 10.98
C PRO A 232 18.31 3.41 9.61
N GLN A 233 18.83 4.29 8.76
CA GLN A 233 19.38 3.95 7.44
C GLN A 233 18.39 3.34 6.43
N LYS A 234 17.08 3.58 6.62
CA LYS A 234 16.05 3.26 5.64
C LYS A 234 15.57 4.52 4.93
N ASN A 235 15.17 4.36 3.67
CA ASN A 235 14.50 5.42 2.92
C ASN A 235 13.17 5.74 3.60
N LYS A 236 12.85 7.03 3.71
CA LYS A 236 11.65 7.52 4.41
C LYS A 236 10.64 8.04 3.40
N LEU A 237 9.39 7.64 3.55
CA LEU A 237 8.25 8.21 2.85
C LEU A 237 7.64 9.32 3.70
N ILE A 238 7.46 10.49 3.11
CA ILE A 238 6.87 11.67 3.73
C ILE A 238 5.91 12.34 2.75
N GLN A 239 5.18 13.35 3.20
CA GLN A 239 4.26 14.10 2.38
C GLN A 239 4.70 15.55 2.24
N TYR A 240 4.47 16.08 1.04
CA TYR A 240 4.72 17.46 0.68
C TYR A 240 3.47 18.06 0.06
N GLY A 241 2.87 19.06 0.72
CA GLY A 241 1.62 19.68 0.27
C GLY A 241 0.94 20.46 1.37
N PHE A 242 -0.38 20.57 1.31
CA PHE A 242 -1.17 21.39 2.26
C PHE A 242 -2.12 20.59 3.14
N GLY A 243 -2.08 19.25 3.07
CA GLY A 243 -2.69 18.37 4.07
C GLY A 243 -3.90 17.55 3.60
N ASP A 244 -4.10 17.39 2.30
CA ASP A 244 -5.03 16.42 1.74
C ASP A 244 -4.35 15.69 0.56
N GLU A 245 -4.82 14.50 0.23
CA GLU A 245 -4.31 13.69 -0.89
C GLU A 245 -4.48 14.40 -2.22
N SER A 246 -5.59 15.12 -2.38
CA SER A 246 -5.89 15.95 -3.54
C SER A 246 -4.94 17.15 -3.72
N ASN A 247 -4.15 17.49 -2.70
CA ASN A 247 -3.26 18.64 -2.70
C ASN A 247 -1.84 18.35 -2.21
N SER A 248 -1.41 17.10 -2.32
CA SER A 248 -0.09 16.70 -1.85
C SER A 248 0.58 15.69 -2.76
N VAL A 249 1.90 15.64 -2.65
CA VAL A 249 2.76 14.72 -3.35
C VAL A 249 3.55 13.93 -2.32
N ASN A 250 3.63 12.62 -2.53
CA ASN A 250 4.46 11.76 -1.71
C ASN A 250 5.93 11.93 -2.13
N ILE A 251 6.79 12.20 -1.15
CA ILE A 251 8.23 12.35 -1.36
C ILE A 251 8.97 11.20 -0.67
N VAL A 252 9.94 10.63 -1.35
CA VAL A 252 10.90 9.69 -0.77
C VAL A 252 12.20 10.41 -0.43
N LEU A 253 12.56 10.37 0.84
CA LEU A 253 13.87 10.75 1.35
C LEU A 253 14.79 9.53 1.28
N LYS A 254 15.80 9.60 0.42
CA LYS A 254 16.84 8.60 0.38
C LYS A 254 17.69 8.65 1.64
N THR A 255 18.32 7.53 1.96
CA THR A 255 19.38 7.48 2.97
C THR A 255 20.67 8.06 2.36
N ASP A 256 20.70 9.39 2.27
CA ASP A 256 21.83 10.18 1.80
C ASP A 256 21.90 11.51 2.57
N GLU A 257 22.92 12.32 2.29
CA GLU A 257 23.15 13.60 2.98
C GLU A 257 21.92 14.53 2.92
N VAL A 258 21.23 14.58 1.79
CA VAL A 258 20.09 15.47 1.57
C VAL A 258 18.87 14.98 2.35
N GLY A 259 18.52 13.70 2.19
CA GLY A 259 17.37 13.09 2.84
C GLY A 259 17.53 13.01 4.36
N ASP A 260 18.71 12.65 4.86
CA ASP A 260 18.98 12.57 6.30
C ASP A 260 19.00 13.97 6.94
N SER A 261 19.59 14.97 6.28
CA SER A 261 19.55 16.35 6.76
C SER A 261 18.12 16.91 6.85
N LEU A 262 17.28 16.63 5.85
CA LEU A 262 15.88 17.07 5.90
C LEU A 262 15.10 16.33 6.99
N TRP A 263 15.31 15.01 7.12
CA TRP A 263 14.66 14.21 8.15
C TRP A 263 15.00 14.71 9.56
N GLU A 264 16.27 15.03 9.82
CA GLU A 264 16.73 15.60 11.09
C GLU A 264 16.05 16.94 11.38
N LYS A 265 15.93 17.84 10.39
CA LYS A 265 15.24 19.13 10.54
C LYS A 265 13.77 18.97 10.90
N ILE A 266 13.04 18.12 10.18
CA ILE A 266 11.59 17.96 10.38
C ILE A 266 11.24 17.15 11.65
N CYS A 267 12.17 16.35 12.18
CA CYS A 267 11.92 15.52 13.37
C CYS A 267 12.59 16.03 14.65
N HIS A 268 13.70 16.78 14.58
CA HIS A 268 14.55 17.05 15.74
C HIS A 268 14.85 18.55 15.96
N GLU A 269 15.23 19.32 14.94
CA GLU A 269 15.71 20.71 15.14
C GLU A 269 14.65 21.68 15.68
N GLY A 270 13.36 21.47 15.39
CA GLY A 270 12.27 22.27 15.94
C GLY A 270 12.10 22.15 17.46
N HIS A 271 12.54 21.05 18.07
CA HIS A 271 12.39 20.83 19.51
C HIS A 271 13.51 21.44 20.36
N GLU A 272 14.73 21.58 19.83
CA GLU A 272 15.90 22.07 20.57
C GLU A 272 16.10 23.59 20.49
N THR A 273 15.67 24.22 19.40
CA THR A 273 15.84 25.66 19.17
C THR A 273 14.71 26.53 19.75
N GLY A 274 13.66 25.90 20.28
CA GLY A 274 12.44 26.58 20.72
C GLY A 274 11.56 27.07 19.58
N ASP A 275 11.89 26.70 18.34
CA ASP A 275 11.17 27.10 17.14
C ASP A 275 9.84 26.32 17.05
N LYS A 276 8.71 27.02 17.08
CA LYS A 276 7.39 26.40 17.22
C LYS A 276 6.89 25.71 15.95
N LYS A 277 7.72 25.28 15.01
CA LYS A 277 7.24 24.87 13.68
C LYS A 277 6.91 23.38 13.62
N PHE A 278 5.70 23.03 13.15
CA PHE A 278 5.26 21.64 12.98
C PHE A 278 5.73 21.02 11.66
N GLY A 279 5.96 21.86 10.65
CA GLY A 279 6.59 21.50 9.39
C GLY A 279 7.21 22.74 8.75
N TYR A 280 7.73 22.59 7.54
CA TYR A 280 8.49 23.66 6.89
C TYR A 280 7.94 23.94 5.50
N ASN A 281 7.78 25.22 5.18
CA ASN A 281 7.55 25.62 3.79
C ASN A 281 8.87 25.47 3.04
N CYS A 282 8.88 24.70 1.95
CA CYS A 282 10.09 24.40 1.20
C CYS A 282 9.84 24.48 -0.31
N MET A 283 10.89 24.85 -1.03
CA MET A 283 11.06 24.41 -2.41
C MET A 283 11.66 23.00 -2.38
N VAL A 284 11.12 22.10 -3.20
CA VAL A 284 11.66 20.75 -3.37
C VAL A 284 11.97 20.51 -4.84
N ARG A 285 13.05 19.79 -5.11
CA ARG A 285 13.43 19.34 -6.44
C ARG A 285 13.75 17.85 -6.40
N GLY A 286 13.19 17.11 -7.37
CA GLY A 286 13.36 15.67 -7.44
C GLY A 286 12.89 15.09 -8.77
N ARG A 287 12.95 13.77 -8.90
CA ARG A 287 12.43 13.06 -10.08
C ARG A 287 11.10 12.40 -9.76
N LEU A 288 10.12 12.51 -10.67
CA LEU A 288 8.88 11.74 -10.57
C LEU A 288 9.19 10.29 -10.97
N VAL A 289 8.73 9.34 -10.18
CA VAL A 289 8.99 7.91 -10.37
C VAL A 289 7.68 7.13 -10.27
N ASP A 290 7.52 6.10 -11.10
CA ASP A 290 6.41 5.17 -11.00
C ASP A 290 6.43 4.52 -9.61
N SER A 291 5.35 4.70 -8.84
CA SER A 291 5.30 4.27 -7.44
C SER A 291 5.41 2.75 -7.31
N SER A 292 4.83 2.01 -8.26
CA SER A 292 4.84 0.54 -8.27
C SER A 292 6.22 -0.04 -8.59
N GLU A 293 6.95 0.53 -9.54
CA GLU A 293 8.31 0.12 -9.86
C GLU A 293 9.29 0.54 -8.78
N TYR A 294 9.15 1.75 -8.23
CA TYR A 294 9.99 2.22 -7.13
C TYR A 294 9.96 1.24 -5.97
N TYR A 295 8.75 0.89 -5.51
CA TYR A 295 8.55 -0.07 -4.44
C TYR A 295 9.22 -1.41 -4.73
N ASN A 296 8.99 -1.99 -5.91
CA ASN A 296 9.53 -3.30 -6.26
C ASN A 296 11.07 -3.27 -6.35
N PHE A 297 11.63 -2.19 -6.86
CA PHE A 297 13.07 -2.02 -7.05
C PHE A 297 13.80 -1.72 -5.74
N LYS A 298 13.20 -0.89 -4.88
CA LYS A 298 13.83 -0.36 -3.65
C LYS A 298 13.35 -1.03 -2.37
N ARG A 299 12.65 -2.17 -2.46
CA ARG A 299 12.01 -2.85 -1.33
C ARG A 299 12.95 -3.08 -0.14
N GLU A 300 14.20 -3.46 -0.38
CA GLU A 300 15.18 -3.74 0.67
C GLU A 300 15.70 -2.46 1.37
N GLU A 301 15.67 -1.33 0.67
CA GLU A 301 16.06 -0.01 1.19
C GLU A 301 14.94 0.66 1.99
N MET A 302 13.70 0.16 1.88
CA MET A 302 12.54 0.66 2.61
C MET A 302 12.33 -0.09 3.94
N ASP A 303 11.68 0.57 4.91
CA ASP A 303 11.26 -0.05 6.16
C ASP A 303 10.01 -0.93 5.96
N LEU A 304 9.96 -2.11 6.60
CA LEU A 304 8.80 -3.00 6.56
C LEU A 304 7.51 -2.32 7.06
N ARG A 305 7.63 -1.39 8.02
CA ARG A 305 6.50 -0.61 8.56
C ARG A 305 5.92 0.38 7.56
N ALA A 306 6.69 0.79 6.56
CA ALA A 306 6.22 1.65 5.47
C ALA A 306 5.50 0.85 4.37
N MET A 307 5.63 -0.48 4.34
CA MET A 307 5.10 -1.32 3.25
C MET A 307 3.58 -1.21 3.07
N PRO A 308 2.74 -1.20 4.13
CA PRO A 308 1.29 -1.07 3.97
C PRO A 308 0.91 0.25 3.26
N PHE A 309 1.64 1.32 3.55
CA PHE A 309 1.45 2.65 2.96
C PHE A 309 1.87 2.65 1.49
N LEU A 310 3.05 2.13 1.17
CA LEU A 310 3.53 2.03 -0.21
C LEU A 310 2.61 1.17 -1.07
N LYS A 311 2.11 0.05 -0.53
CA LYS A 311 1.16 -0.81 -1.24
C LYS A 311 -0.12 -0.04 -1.59
N ARG A 312 -0.64 0.76 -0.66
CA ARG A 312 -1.78 1.65 -0.90
C ARG A 312 -1.46 2.70 -1.96
N LEU A 313 -0.34 3.41 -1.84
CA LEU A 313 0.08 4.40 -2.85
C LEU A 313 0.34 3.79 -4.24
N SER A 314 0.60 2.49 -4.33
CA SER A 314 0.74 1.78 -5.61
C SER A 314 -0.59 1.22 -6.14
N ALA A 315 -1.69 1.34 -5.38
CA ALA A 315 -2.97 0.78 -5.77
C ALA A 315 -3.60 1.62 -6.90
N PRO A 316 -3.99 1.00 -8.03
CA PRO A 316 -4.59 1.73 -9.16
C PRO A 316 -5.85 2.52 -8.81
N SER A 317 -6.55 2.13 -7.73
CA SER A 317 -7.78 2.76 -7.25
C SER A 317 -7.57 4.09 -6.54
N LEU A 318 -6.33 4.47 -6.20
CA LEU A 318 -6.02 5.63 -5.37
C LEU A 318 -5.49 6.84 -6.16
N GLY A 319 -5.57 6.80 -7.49
CA GLY A 319 -5.33 7.95 -8.37
C GLY A 319 -3.88 8.41 -8.51
N ILE A 320 -2.99 8.22 -7.53
CA ILE A 320 -1.60 8.69 -7.58
C ILE A 320 -0.66 7.57 -8.03
N SER A 321 -0.27 7.56 -9.30
CA SER A 321 0.63 6.52 -9.86
C SER A 321 2.12 6.77 -9.62
N PHE A 322 2.47 7.85 -8.93
CA PHE A 322 3.85 8.30 -8.84
C PHE A 322 4.23 8.85 -7.47
N LEU A 323 5.53 8.91 -7.24
CA LEU A 323 6.14 9.58 -6.10
C LEU A 323 7.29 10.45 -6.58
N MET A 324 7.75 11.39 -5.75
CA MET A 324 8.94 12.18 -6.03
C MET A 324 10.12 11.63 -5.22
N GLU A 325 11.18 11.21 -5.90
CA GLU A 325 12.46 10.97 -5.25
C GLU A 325 13.19 12.30 -5.05
N LEU A 326 13.45 12.69 -3.80
CA LEU A 326 14.05 13.97 -3.47
C LEU A 326 15.53 14.01 -3.89
N GLU A 327 15.95 15.13 -4.47
CA GLU A 327 17.35 15.40 -4.82
C GLU A 327 17.86 16.71 -4.21
N HIS A 328 16.98 17.68 -3.97
CA HIS A 328 17.34 18.95 -3.35
C HIS A 328 16.12 19.59 -2.66
N TYR A 329 16.37 20.37 -1.61
CA TYR A 329 15.35 21.17 -0.94
C TYR A 329 15.93 22.50 -0.47
N GLU A 330 15.07 23.52 -0.37
CA GLU A 330 15.39 24.81 0.23
C GLU A 330 14.24 25.23 1.15
N ILE A 331 14.52 25.43 2.43
CA ILE A 331 13.54 25.93 3.40
C ILE A 331 13.33 27.42 3.16
N LYS A 332 12.07 27.83 3.00
CA LYS A 332 11.71 29.22 2.77
C LYS A 332 11.48 29.94 4.10
N HIS A 333 12.19 31.05 4.28
CA HIS A 333 12.04 31.93 5.43
C HIS A 333 11.33 33.22 4.99
N SER A 334 10.00 33.28 5.16
CA SER A 334 9.21 34.47 4.85
C SER A 334 8.01 34.59 5.77
N LEU A 335 7.53 35.82 5.97
CA LEU A 335 6.35 36.07 6.81
C LEU A 335 5.10 35.35 6.30
N LYS A 336 5.00 35.15 4.98
CA LYS A 336 3.98 34.30 4.36
C LYS A 336 4.19 32.85 4.79
N ALA A 337 5.39 32.30 4.59
CA ALA A 337 5.76 30.92 4.95
C ALA A 337 5.57 30.59 6.44
N ASP A 338 5.80 31.57 7.33
CA ASP A 338 5.66 31.40 8.79
C ASP A 338 4.21 31.40 9.28
N ASN A 339 3.23 31.73 8.42
CA ASN A 339 1.80 31.78 8.77
C ASN A 339 0.95 30.74 8.02
N TYR A 340 1.57 29.76 7.35
CA TYR A 340 0.83 28.64 6.74
C TYR A 340 0.43 27.61 7.79
N PHE A 341 -0.60 26.82 7.45
CA PHE A 341 -1.00 25.64 8.22
C PHE A 341 -0.99 24.41 7.32
N PHE A 342 -0.83 23.25 7.95
CA PHE A 342 -0.97 21.94 7.32
C PHE A 342 -2.20 21.23 7.90
N SER A 343 -3.12 20.79 7.05
CA SER A 343 -4.28 20.02 7.51
C SER A 343 -3.87 18.57 7.83
N ALA A 344 -4.31 18.05 8.97
CA ALA A 344 -4.04 16.69 9.44
C ALA A 344 -5.18 16.17 10.31
N TYR A 345 -5.34 14.86 10.39
CA TYR A 345 -6.19 14.22 11.39
C TYR A 345 -5.33 13.69 12.53
N LEU A 346 -5.53 14.23 13.73
CA LEU A 346 -4.94 13.68 14.96
C LEU A 346 -5.87 12.61 15.48
N TRP A 347 -5.36 11.42 15.82
CA TRP A 347 -6.23 10.34 16.28
C TRP A 347 -5.54 9.30 17.17
N ILE A 348 -6.37 8.58 17.92
CA ILE A 348 -6.02 7.44 18.76
C ILE A 348 -7.17 6.43 18.78
N MET A 349 -6.83 5.16 18.68
CA MET A 349 -7.76 4.06 18.46
C MET A 349 -7.69 3.02 19.58
N PHE A 350 -8.88 2.56 19.98
CA PHE A 350 -9.06 1.48 20.94
C PHE A 350 -9.97 0.41 20.35
N ALA A 351 -9.71 -0.85 20.70
CA ALA A 351 -10.62 -1.96 20.43
C ALA A 351 -11.35 -2.34 21.72
N LEU A 352 -12.65 -2.58 21.61
CA LEU A 352 -13.45 -3.23 22.63
C LEU A 352 -13.08 -4.72 22.64
N VAL A 353 -12.58 -5.19 23.78
CA VAL A 353 -12.07 -6.55 23.94
C VAL A 353 -13.24 -7.53 23.94
N ASP A 354 -13.19 -8.45 22.98
CA ASP A 354 -14.11 -9.59 22.91
C ASP A 354 -13.30 -10.88 23.02
N THR A 355 -13.45 -11.59 24.15
CA THR A 355 -12.77 -12.87 24.36
C THR A 355 -13.23 -13.97 23.39
N THR A 356 -14.39 -13.82 22.75
CA THR A 356 -14.90 -14.75 21.74
C THR A 356 -14.36 -14.45 20.34
N ASN A 357 -13.86 -13.24 20.10
CA ASN A 357 -13.24 -12.82 18.85
C ASN A 357 -11.96 -11.99 19.13
N PRO A 358 -10.80 -12.66 19.29
CA PRO A 358 -9.55 -11.99 19.64
C PRO A 358 -8.88 -11.25 18.47
N GLY A 359 -9.53 -11.14 17.31
CA GLY A 359 -9.05 -10.37 16.16
C GLY A 359 -9.44 -8.90 16.25
N PHE A 360 -8.68 -8.02 15.60
CA PHE A 360 -9.12 -6.64 15.42
C PHE A 360 -10.39 -6.66 14.55
N THR A 361 -11.47 -6.03 15.02
CA THR A 361 -12.70 -5.92 14.24
C THR A 361 -13.14 -4.45 14.17
N PRO A 362 -13.29 -3.85 12.98
CA PRO A 362 -13.72 -2.45 12.82
C PRO A 362 -14.99 -2.09 13.60
N ARG A 363 -16.01 -2.97 13.58
CA ARG A 363 -17.27 -2.79 14.34
C ARG A 363 -17.10 -2.79 15.86
N LYS A 364 -15.95 -3.20 16.38
CA LYS A 364 -15.62 -3.21 17.81
C LYS A 364 -14.47 -2.25 18.12
N SER A 365 -14.30 -1.21 17.31
CA SER A 365 -13.25 -0.21 17.50
C SER A 365 -13.84 1.18 17.68
N VAL A 366 -13.21 1.97 18.55
CA VAL A 366 -13.48 3.40 18.73
C VAL A 366 -12.22 4.17 18.38
N THR A 367 -12.34 5.08 17.42
CA THR A 367 -11.26 5.99 17.04
C THR A 367 -11.65 7.41 17.38
N PHE A 368 -10.97 7.98 18.36
CA PHE A 368 -11.10 9.40 18.65
C PHE A 368 -10.21 10.16 17.69
N PHE A 369 -10.75 11.21 17.10
CA PHE A 369 -9.99 12.05 16.19
C PHE A 369 -10.35 13.54 16.34
N GLU A 370 -9.44 14.38 15.90
CA GLU A 370 -9.58 15.83 15.74
C GLU A 370 -9.06 16.22 14.35
N HIS A 371 -9.87 16.96 13.58
CA HIS A 371 -9.39 17.62 12.37
C HIS A 371 -8.56 18.83 12.79
N ALA A 372 -7.31 18.88 12.34
CA ALA A 372 -6.33 19.85 12.80
C ALA A 372 -5.76 20.65 11.63
N ASN A 373 -5.73 21.97 11.78
CA ASN A 373 -4.93 22.84 10.92
C ASN A 373 -3.68 23.21 11.71
N LEU A 374 -2.62 22.43 11.50
CA LEU A 374 -1.37 22.49 12.24
C LEU A 374 -0.53 23.67 11.75
N ALA A 375 -0.66 24.79 12.45
CA ALA A 375 0.16 25.97 12.21
C ALA A 375 1.53 25.84 12.87
N ASP A 376 1.55 25.37 14.13
CA ASP A 376 2.74 25.38 14.98
C ASP A 376 2.67 24.26 16.05
N THR A 377 3.76 23.99 16.75
CA THR A 377 3.86 22.94 17.78
C THR A 377 3.01 23.25 19.01
N THR A 378 2.74 24.52 19.30
CA THR A 378 1.84 24.91 20.41
C THR A 378 0.40 24.53 20.09
N ASN A 379 -0.06 24.84 18.87
CA ASN A 379 -1.35 24.44 18.35
C ASN A 379 -1.47 22.91 18.27
N TYR A 380 -0.46 22.23 17.74
CA TYR A 380 -0.40 20.77 17.72
C TYR A 380 -0.52 20.17 19.13
N HIS A 381 0.25 20.67 20.11
CA HIS A 381 0.16 20.20 21.50
C HIS A 381 -1.22 20.46 22.10
N PHE A 382 -1.82 21.63 21.86
CA PHE A 382 -3.17 21.94 22.34
C PHE A 382 -4.20 20.95 21.81
N LEU A 383 -4.19 20.69 20.50
CA LEU A 383 -5.12 19.75 19.85
C LEU A 383 -4.87 18.32 20.30
N ALA A 384 -3.61 17.89 20.46
CA ALA A 384 -3.28 16.58 21.00
C ALA A 384 -3.76 16.39 22.45
N ASN A 385 -3.63 17.41 23.31
CA ASN A 385 -4.19 17.37 24.66
C ASN A 385 -5.72 17.31 24.63
N SER A 386 -6.37 18.09 23.76
CA SER A 386 -7.82 18.06 23.59
C SER A 386 -8.32 16.67 23.19
N LEU A 387 -7.63 16.02 22.24
CA LEU A 387 -7.90 14.64 21.84
C LEU A 387 -7.77 13.66 23.02
N VAL A 388 -6.69 13.75 23.81
CA VAL A 388 -6.50 12.89 24.99
C VAL A 388 -7.58 13.13 26.04
N ASP A 389 -7.94 14.38 26.32
CA ASP A 389 -9.00 14.73 27.26
C ASP A 389 -10.37 14.18 26.80
N LYS A 390 -10.65 14.22 25.49
CA LYS A 390 -11.84 13.61 24.89
C LYS A 390 -11.88 12.10 25.14
N CYS A 391 -10.76 11.39 24.95
CA CYS A 391 -10.66 9.96 25.24
C CYS A 391 -10.91 9.65 26.71
N ILE A 392 -10.24 10.38 27.62
CA ILE A 392 -10.37 10.18 29.07
C ILE A 392 -11.80 10.46 29.53
N ARG A 393 -12.43 11.53 29.01
CA ARG A 393 -13.83 11.86 29.34
C ARG A 393 -14.79 10.76 28.93
N HIS A 394 -14.61 10.18 27.74
CA HIS A 394 -15.39 9.03 27.28
C HIS A 394 -15.23 7.83 28.22
N PHE A 395 -14.00 7.45 28.56
CA PHE A 395 -13.78 6.31 29.45
C PHE A 395 -14.24 6.56 30.89
N ARG A 396 -14.23 7.80 31.37
CA ARG A 396 -14.88 8.16 32.64
C ARG A 396 -16.39 7.94 32.58
N TYR A 397 -17.03 8.37 31.50
CA TYR A 397 -18.45 8.10 31.26
C TYR A 397 -18.73 6.58 31.32
N ILE A 398 -17.95 5.76 30.61
CA ILE A 398 -18.07 4.29 30.67
C ILE A 398 -17.90 3.74 32.09
N ALA A 399 -16.93 4.24 32.84
CA ALA A 399 -16.64 3.78 34.20
C ALA A 399 -17.76 4.13 35.21
N GLU A 400 -18.42 5.27 35.01
CA GLU A 400 -19.46 5.80 35.90
C GLU A 400 -20.85 5.18 35.62
N HIS A 401 -21.08 4.64 34.42
CA HIS A 401 -22.37 4.08 34.00
C HIS A 401 -22.41 2.54 34.25
N PRO A 402 -23.27 2.05 35.18
CA PRO A 402 -23.28 0.64 35.60
C PRO A 402 -23.43 -0.38 34.47
N GLU A 403 -24.19 -0.05 33.44
CA GLU A 403 -24.46 -0.87 32.26
C GLU A 403 -23.21 -1.11 31.39
N TYR A 404 -22.22 -0.22 31.45
CA TYR A 404 -21.02 -0.25 30.61
C TYR A 404 -19.75 -0.58 31.41
N ARG A 405 -19.82 -0.56 32.74
CA ARG A 405 -18.66 -0.68 33.64
C ARG A 405 -17.83 -1.96 33.47
N LYS A 406 -18.40 -3.01 32.88
CA LYS A 406 -17.69 -4.28 32.62
C LYS A 406 -16.98 -4.34 31.27
N ARG A 407 -17.24 -3.38 30.39
CA ARG A 407 -16.57 -3.28 29.09
C ARG A 407 -15.08 -3.14 29.29
N LYS A 408 -14.30 -3.77 28.41
CA LYS A 408 -12.84 -3.70 28.42
C LYS A 408 -12.35 -3.15 27.09
N TYR A 409 -11.41 -2.24 27.14
CA TYR A 409 -10.84 -1.60 25.97
C TYR A 409 -9.34 -1.84 25.92
N GLN A 410 -8.80 -1.86 24.72
CA GLN A 410 -7.38 -2.05 24.47
C GLN A 410 -6.88 -0.96 23.53
N LEU A 411 -5.85 -0.23 23.94
CA LEU A 411 -5.14 0.68 23.06
C LEU A 411 -4.56 -0.11 21.88
N CYS A 412 -4.94 0.28 20.67
CA CYS A 412 -4.54 -0.40 19.44
C CYS A 412 -3.43 0.36 18.73
N LEU A 413 -3.73 1.59 18.34
CA LEU A 413 -2.88 2.40 17.49
C LEU A 413 -3.17 3.89 17.69
N SER A 414 -2.18 4.74 17.49
CA SER A 414 -2.32 6.19 17.42
C SER A 414 -1.65 6.72 16.16
N MET A 415 -2.01 7.95 15.77
CA MET A 415 -1.39 8.65 14.65
C MET A 415 0.15 8.70 14.74
N ASN A 416 0.70 8.88 15.95
CA ASN A 416 2.13 8.88 16.23
C ASN A 416 2.45 8.57 17.70
N THR A 417 3.74 8.41 18.00
CA THR A 417 4.27 8.13 19.35
C THR A 417 4.03 9.27 20.34
N PHE A 418 3.94 10.52 19.88
CA PHE A 418 3.71 11.67 20.76
C PHE A 418 2.32 11.61 21.39
N ILE A 419 1.28 11.42 20.58
CA ILE A 419 -0.11 11.28 21.05
C ILE A 419 -0.24 10.05 21.96
N GLU A 420 0.39 8.93 21.57
CA GLU A 420 0.45 7.71 22.39
C GLU A 420 1.03 8.00 23.78
N SER A 421 2.19 8.65 23.83
CA SER A 421 2.90 8.97 25.07
C SER A 421 2.10 9.94 25.95
N LEU A 422 1.44 10.92 25.34
CA LEU A 422 0.59 11.87 26.06
C LEU A 422 -0.60 11.16 26.73
N PHE A 423 -1.26 10.26 26.00
CA PHE A 423 -2.33 9.42 26.54
C PHE A 423 -1.84 8.51 27.66
N LEU A 424 -0.74 7.79 27.45
CA LEU A 424 -0.17 6.86 28.44
C LEU A 424 0.25 7.57 29.72
N LYS A 425 0.84 8.77 29.62
CA LYS A 425 1.16 9.60 30.78
C LYS A 425 -0.09 9.98 31.56
N ARG A 426 -1.13 10.48 30.88
CA ARG A 426 -2.39 10.86 31.53
C ARG A 426 -3.09 9.68 32.18
N LEU A 427 -3.06 8.52 31.52
CA LEU A 427 -3.57 7.27 32.07
C LEU A 427 -2.79 6.83 33.32
N GLN A 428 -1.46 6.96 33.33
CA GLN A 428 -0.63 6.62 34.47
C GLN A 428 -0.97 7.50 35.69
N GLU A 429 -1.15 8.81 35.49
CA GLU A 429 -1.58 9.73 36.56
C GLU A 429 -2.92 9.27 37.18
N ILE A 430 -3.92 8.96 36.35
CA ILE A 430 -5.23 8.47 36.79
C ILE A 430 -5.10 7.14 37.55
N ARG A 431 -4.29 6.21 37.06
CA ARG A 431 -4.07 4.92 37.73
C ARG A 431 -3.32 5.05 39.05
N GLN A 432 -2.51 6.09 39.24
CA GLN A 432 -1.87 6.37 40.54
C GLN A 432 -2.88 6.92 41.54
N GLU A 433 -3.80 7.77 41.09
CA GLU A 433 -4.91 8.28 41.90
C GLU A 433 -5.92 7.17 42.24
N GLU A 434 -6.17 6.26 41.29
CA GLU A 434 -7.14 5.16 41.40
C GLU A 434 -6.53 3.79 41.04
N PRO A 435 -5.66 3.21 41.87
CA PRO A 435 -4.95 1.96 41.52
C PRO A 435 -5.86 0.76 41.29
N GLN A 436 -7.02 0.74 41.95
CA GLN A 436 -8.05 -0.30 41.79
C GLN A 436 -9.27 0.21 40.98
N GLY A 437 -9.13 1.36 40.33
CA GLY A 437 -10.16 1.98 39.51
C GLY A 437 -10.43 1.24 38.20
N TRP A 438 -11.45 1.69 37.49
CA TRP A 438 -11.84 1.10 36.20
C TRP A 438 -10.71 1.17 35.16
N PHE A 439 -9.99 2.30 35.11
CA PHE A 439 -8.85 2.52 34.20
C PHE A 439 -7.69 1.52 34.39
N SER A 440 -7.49 1.04 35.62
CA SER A 440 -6.44 0.06 35.94
C SER A 440 -6.84 -1.36 35.56
N THR A 441 -8.14 -1.67 35.57
CA THR A 441 -8.67 -3.03 35.43
C THR A 441 -9.24 -3.33 34.04
N ASN A 442 -9.75 -2.33 33.33
CA ASN A 442 -10.52 -2.52 32.11
C ASN A 442 -9.95 -1.81 30.87
N LEU A 443 -8.90 -1.02 31.00
CA LEU A 443 -8.24 -0.39 29.86
C LEU A 443 -6.82 -0.94 29.74
N ALA A 444 -6.55 -1.76 28.73
CA ALA A 444 -5.24 -2.32 28.43
C ALA A 444 -4.42 -1.40 27.51
N THR A 445 -3.10 -1.38 27.69
CA THR A 445 -2.17 -0.54 26.91
C THR A 445 -1.30 -1.31 25.93
N ASP A 446 -1.22 -2.64 26.08
CA ASP A 446 -0.43 -3.48 25.18
C ASP A 446 -1.22 -3.73 23.90
N THR A 447 -0.64 -3.46 22.73
CA THR A 447 -1.31 -3.74 21.44
C THR A 447 -0.91 -5.12 20.91
N PRO A 448 -1.87 -6.00 20.59
CA PRO A 448 -1.60 -7.31 19.99
C PRO A 448 -1.71 -7.28 18.45
N PHE A 449 -2.03 -6.12 17.86
CA PHE A 449 -2.35 -5.98 16.44
C PHE A 449 -1.25 -5.21 15.72
N SER A 450 -0.91 -5.64 14.50
CA SER A 450 0.01 -4.89 13.64
C SER A 450 -0.73 -3.75 12.93
N ILE A 451 0.02 -2.71 12.51
CA ILE A 451 -0.54 -1.60 11.72
C ILE A 451 -1.18 -2.12 10.42
N SER A 452 -0.50 -3.05 9.72
CA SER A 452 -1.02 -3.64 8.47
C SER A 452 -2.35 -4.33 8.72
N GLU A 453 -2.44 -5.11 9.79
CA GLU A 453 -3.67 -5.82 10.12
C GLU A 453 -4.84 -4.88 10.36
N ILE A 454 -4.67 -3.83 11.19
CA ILE A 454 -5.73 -2.86 11.49
C ILE A 454 -6.21 -2.22 10.18
N LEU A 455 -5.28 -1.70 9.40
CA LEU A 455 -5.53 -0.99 8.16
C LEU A 455 -6.17 -1.88 7.09
N ASP A 456 -5.65 -3.09 6.88
CA ASP A 456 -6.21 -4.07 5.94
C ASP A 456 -7.60 -4.54 6.38
N THR A 457 -7.85 -4.67 7.69
CA THR A 457 -9.16 -5.11 8.20
C THR A 457 -10.22 -4.02 8.00
N PHE A 458 -9.87 -2.74 8.20
CA PHE A 458 -10.76 -1.63 7.85
C PHE A 458 -11.08 -1.62 6.36
N ASP A 459 -10.06 -1.76 5.52
CA ASP A 459 -10.25 -1.84 4.07
C ASP A 459 -11.20 -2.98 3.72
N ASN A 460 -10.93 -4.20 4.19
CA ASN A 460 -11.82 -5.33 3.88
C ASN A 460 -13.23 -5.12 4.41
N TYR A 461 -13.38 -4.67 5.65
CA TYR A 461 -14.69 -4.51 6.29
C TYR A 461 -15.59 -3.56 5.53
N PHE A 462 -15.05 -2.44 5.03
CA PHE A 462 -15.85 -1.48 4.28
C PHE A 462 -15.88 -1.77 2.77
N VAL A 463 -14.88 -2.46 2.20
CA VAL A 463 -14.74 -2.75 0.73
C VAL A 463 -15.44 -4.02 0.31
N THR A 464 -15.44 -5.06 1.16
CA THR A 464 -16.27 -6.21 0.85
C THR A 464 -17.70 -5.75 1.04
N GLN A 465 -18.41 -5.58 -0.08
CA GLN A 465 -19.85 -5.87 -0.10
C GLN A 465 -20.09 -7.07 0.81
N GLU A 466 -21.12 -6.99 1.66
CA GLU A 466 -21.80 -8.17 2.17
C GLU A 466 -21.71 -9.27 1.13
N SER A 467 -20.82 -10.21 1.38
CA SER A 467 -20.71 -11.35 0.49
C SER A 467 -21.73 -12.34 1.03
N ASP A 468 -22.61 -12.79 0.14
CA ASP A 468 -23.67 -13.80 0.31
C ASP A 468 -23.17 -15.18 0.81
N PHE A 469 -22.08 -15.23 1.56
CA PHE A 469 -21.44 -16.47 2.00
C PHE A 469 -20.90 -16.39 3.43
N GLU A 470 -21.20 -17.46 4.16
CA GLU A 470 -20.78 -17.71 5.54
C GLU A 470 -19.46 -18.50 5.56
N ILE A 471 -18.67 -18.37 6.63
CA ILE A 471 -17.52 -19.25 6.89
C ILE A 471 -17.89 -20.21 8.02
N MET A 472 -17.91 -21.50 7.71
CA MET A 472 -18.23 -22.57 8.65
C MET A 472 -16.96 -23.31 9.09
N GLY A 473 -16.77 -23.48 10.41
CA GLY A 473 -15.77 -24.39 10.96
C GLY A 473 -16.23 -25.86 10.92
N VAL A 474 -15.39 -26.77 10.43
CA VAL A 474 -15.71 -28.21 10.40
C VAL A 474 -15.28 -28.87 11.70
N GLN A 475 -16.20 -29.61 12.31
CA GLN A 475 -15.94 -30.42 13.49
C GLN A 475 -16.13 -31.91 13.18
N ALA A 476 -15.30 -32.77 13.78
CA ALA A 476 -15.33 -34.21 13.54
C ALA A 476 -16.67 -34.90 13.90
N GLY A 477 -17.53 -34.25 14.70
CA GLY A 477 -18.86 -34.74 15.06
C GLY A 477 -19.99 -34.23 14.16
N ASN A 478 -19.75 -33.24 13.29
CA ASN A 478 -20.80 -32.61 12.49
C ASN A 478 -20.90 -33.25 11.09
N LYS A 479 -21.95 -34.07 10.86
CA LYS A 479 -22.17 -34.77 9.59
C LYS A 479 -22.30 -33.83 8.39
N GLU A 480 -22.95 -32.68 8.57
CA GLU A 480 -23.13 -31.70 7.50
C GLU A 480 -21.80 -31.04 7.14
N GLY A 481 -21.03 -30.61 8.15
CA GLY A 481 -19.69 -30.06 7.97
C GLY A 481 -18.74 -31.05 7.28
N ILE A 482 -18.81 -32.34 7.65
CA ILE A 482 -18.03 -33.41 7.02
C ILE A 482 -18.42 -33.58 5.54
N ARG A 483 -19.72 -33.53 5.21
CA ARG A 483 -20.17 -33.59 3.82
C ARG A 483 -19.63 -32.42 3.00
N HIS A 484 -19.68 -31.20 3.55
CA HIS A 484 -19.11 -30.02 2.91
C HIS A 484 -17.60 -30.12 2.74
N LEU A 485 -16.88 -30.68 3.72
CA LEU A 485 -15.45 -30.97 3.61
C LEU A 485 -15.15 -31.94 2.47
N CYS A 486 -15.89 -33.03 2.34
CA CYS A 486 -15.70 -33.99 1.25
C CYS A 486 -15.89 -33.32 -0.13
N ASN A 487 -16.91 -32.46 -0.28
CA ASN A 487 -17.15 -31.71 -1.52
C ASN A 487 -16.01 -30.73 -1.79
N PHE A 488 -15.60 -29.94 -0.80
CA PHE A 488 -14.45 -29.04 -0.91
C PHE A 488 -13.18 -29.78 -1.34
N TYR A 489 -12.94 -30.95 -0.74
CA TYR A 489 -11.77 -31.74 -1.01
C TYR A 489 -11.73 -32.20 -2.47
N ALA A 490 -12.83 -32.78 -2.94
CA ALA A 490 -12.96 -33.29 -4.30
C ALA A 490 -12.95 -32.18 -5.36
N ASP A 491 -13.71 -31.12 -5.14
CA ASP A 491 -14.04 -30.14 -6.19
C ASP A 491 -13.08 -28.95 -6.22
N THR A 492 -12.30 -28.72 -5.17
CA THR A 492 -11.43 -27.52 -5.09
C THR A 492 -10.03 -27.83 -4.56
N TYR A 493 -9.91 -28.63 -3.50
CA TYR A 493 -8.62 -28.91 -2.88
C TYR A 493 -7.71 -29.74 -3.81
N LEU A 494 -8.24 -30.83 -4.38
CA LEU A 494 -7.45 -31.68 -5.29
C LEU A 494 -7.01 -30.93 -6.53
N GLU A 495 -7.88 -30.16 -7.17
CA GLU A 495 -7.50 -29.33 -8.32
C GLU A 495 -6.28 -28.43 -8.02
N GLU A 496 -6.24 -27.87 -6.80
CA GLU A 496 -5.21 -26.91 -6.39
C GLU A 496 -3.92 -27.56 -5.87
N PHE A 497 -4.01 -28.77 -5.28
CA PHE A 497 -2.92 -29.38 -4.50
C PHE A 497 -2.57 -30.82 -4.86
N GLU A 498 -3.31 -31.52 -5.73
CA GLU A 498 -3.11 -32.96 -6.05
C GLU A 498 -1.69 -33.29 -6.54
N LYS A 499 -1.02 -32.33 -7.19
CA LYS A 499 0.35 -32.49 -7.69
C LYS A 499 1.44 -32.27 -6.63
N LEU A 500 1.08 -31.80 -5.44
CA LEU A 500 2.05 -31.51 -4.38
C LEU A 500 2.30 -32.75 -3.50
N PRO A 501 3.55 -33.25 -3.41
CA PRO A 501 3.88 -34.42 -2.58
C PRO A 501 3.52 -34.26 -1.09
N SER A 502 3.35 -33.02 -0.64
CA SER A 502 3.09 -32.65 0.75
C SER A 502 1.62 -32.31 1.04
N ALA A 503 0.70 -32.45 0.07
CA ALA A 503 -0.71 -32.15 0.28
C ALA A 503 -1.31 -33.05 1.37
N LEU A 504 -2.20 -32.50 2.19
CA LEU A 504 -2.93 -33.28 3.18
C LEU A 504 -3.97 -34.16 2.48
N SER A 505 -3.93 -35.45 2.74
CA SER A 505 -5.02 -36.33 2.35
C SER A 505 -6.26 -36.06 3.20
N LEU A 506 -7.44 -36.39 2.69
CA LEU A 506 -8.68 -36.27 3.45
C LEU A 506 -8.62 -37.08 4.76
N ASP A 507 -8.01 -38.28 4.74
CA ASP A 507 -7.79 -39.10 5.93
C ASP A 507 -6.89 -38.40 6.97
N ARG A 508 -5.83 -37.71 6.52
CA ARG A 508 -4.96 -36.92 7.42
C ARG A 508 -5.71 -35.75 8.04
N MET A 509 -6.55 -35.05 7.28
CA MET A 509 -7.39 -33.98 7.82
C MET A 509 -8.32 -34.53 8.92
N PHE A 510 -8.94 -35.70 8.72
CA PHE A 510 -9.76 -36.35 9.75
C PHE A 510 -8.96 -36.77 10.99
N ALA A 511 -7.75 -37.33 10.80
CA ALA A 511 -6.89 -37.73 11.90
C ALA A 511 -6.46 -36.51 12.75
N LEU A 512 -6.07 -35.41 12.10
CA LEU A 512 -5.68 -34.16 12.77
C LEU A 512 -6.86 -33.51 13.51
N MET A 513 -8.08 -33.51 12.94
CA MET A 513 -9.28 -33.03 13.65
C MET A 513 -9.61 -33.82 14.92
N ARG A 514 -9.15 -35.06 15.04
CA ARG A 514 -9.38 -35.93 16.20
C ARG A 514 -8.24 -35.92 17.21
N LYS A 515 -7.09 -35.31 16.87
CA LYS A 515 -5.94 -35.26 17.79
C LYS A 515 -6.29 -34.46 19.05
N PRO A 516 -5.70 -34.82 20.21
CA PRO A 516 -5.92 -34.06 21.45
C PRO A 516 -5.51 -32.60 21.28
N SER A 517 -6.35 -31.69 21.75
CA SER A 517 -6.07 -30.25 21.69
C SER A 517 -4.75 -29.87 22.38
N ALA A 518 -4.28 -30.65 23.37
CA ALA A 518 -2.98 -30.41 24.01
C ALA A 518 -1.78 -30.52 23.05
N GLU A 519 -1.86 -31.34 21.99
CA GLU A 519 -0.79 -31.51 21.01
C GLU A 519 -0.86 -30.47 19.89
N CYS A 520 -2.05 -30.24 19.35
CA CYS A 520 -2.31 -29.23 18.32
C CYS A 520 -3.80 -28.86 18.30
N SER A 521 -4.13 -27.64 17.88
CA SER A 521 -5.50 -27.32 17.45
C SER A 521 -5.51 -27.31 15.93
N PHE A 522 -6.24 -28.21 15.29
CA PHE A 522 -6.39 -28.25 13.83
C PHE A 522 -7.78 -27.78 13.44
N HIS A 523 -7.83 -26.82 12.53
CA HIS A 523 -9.06 -26.17 12.07
C HIS A 523 -9.21 -26.31 10.57
N ILE A 524 -10.44 -26.53 10.14
CA ILE A 524 -10.85 -26.46 8.75
C ILE A 524 -11.98 -25.45 8.66
N SER A 525 -11.84 -24.44 7.81
CA SER A 525 -12.86 -23.43 7.54
C SER A 525 -13.33 -23.54 6.11
N LEU A 526 -14.65 -23.55 5.88
CA LEU A 526 -15.27 -23.64 4.57
C LEU A 526 -16.12 -22.40 4.30
N ALA A 527 -15.95 -21.78 3.13
CA ALA A 527 -16.78 -20.69 2.65
C ALA A 527 -18.00 -21.25 1.93
N LEU A 528 -19.22 -20.90 2.40
CA LEU A 528 -20.50 -21.44 1.95
C LEU A 528 -21.39 -20.33 1.40
N LYS A 529 -21.71 -20.39 0.10
CA LYS A 529 -22.64 -19.44 -0.52
C LYS A 529 -24.02 -20.07 -0.68
N GLU A 530 -25.06 -19.31 -0.32
CA GLU A 530 -26.45 -19.77 -0.38
C GLU A 530 -26.78 -20.32 -1.78
N GLN A 531 -27.49 -21.47 -1.84
CA GLN A 531 -27.83 -22.23 -3.06
C GLN A 531 -26.65 -22.82 -3.87
N MET A 532 -25.42 -22.37 -3.65
CA MET A 532 -24.24 -22.73 -4.46
C MET A 532 -23.30 -23.72 -3.75
N GLY A 533 -23.39 -23.84 -2.43
CA GLY A 533 -22.57 -24.76 -1.65
C GLY A 533 -21.18 -24.20 -1.33
N VAL A 534 -20.16 -25.08 -1.28
CA VAL A 534 -18.80 -24.70 -0.86
C VAL A 534 -18.08 -24.01 -2.01
N ILE A 535 -17.60 -22.78 -1.77
CA ILE A 535 -16.87 -21.98 -2.78
C ILE A 535 -15.38 -21.85 -2.48
N GLY A 536 -14.94 -22.31 -1.32
CA GLY A 536 -13.53 -22.32 -0.92
C GLY A 536 -13.34 -22.84 0.50
N GLY A 537 -12.08 -22.93 0.93
CA GLY A 537 -11.74 -23.38 2.26
C GLY A 537 -10.28 -23.17 2.62
N ALA A 538 -9.99 -23.27 3.92
CA ALA A 538 -8.66 -23.15 4.49
C ALA A 538 -8.42 -24.21 5.57
N THR A 539 -7.20 -24.70 5.67
CA THR A 539 -6.73 -25.54 6.77
C THR A 539 -5.68 -24.80 7.57
N ALA A 540 -5.82 -24.79 8.89
CA ALA A 540 -4.94 -24.08 9.79
C ALA A 540 -4.67 -24.91 11.05
N LEU A 541 -3.51 -24.72 11.66
CA LEU A 541 -3.15 -25.39 12.89
C LEU A 541 -2.31 -24.55 13.83
N TYR A 542 -2.59 -24.65 15.13
CA TYR A 542 -1.79 -24.02 16.16
C TYR A 542 -0.83 -25.03 16.81
N LEU A 543 0.45 -24.66 16.86
CA LEU A 543 1.56 -25.39 17.45
C LEU A 543 1.90 -24.83 18.84
N PRO A 544 1.46 -25.47 19.94
CA PRO A 544 1.63 -24.91 21.28
C PRO A 544 3.10 -24.78 21.70
N ALA A 545 3.98 -25.72 21.31
CA ALA A 545 5.37 -25.75 21.75
C ALA A 545 6.24 -24.67 21.07
N SER A 546 5.87 -24.27 19.85
CA SER A 546 6.52 -23.19 19.11
C SER A 546 5.74 -21.87 19.16
N LYS A 547 4.53 -21.86 19.76
CA LYS A 547 3.59 -20.72 19.78
C LYS A 547 3.33 -20.14 18.39
N CYS A 548 3.30 -21.04 17.41
CA CYS A 548 3.23 -20.72 16.00
C CYS A 548 1.87 -21.14 15.44
N GLY A 549 1.27 -20.26 14.65
CA GLY A 549 0.12 -20.61 13.83
C GLY A 549 0.57 -21.00 12.43
N VAL A 550 0.02 -22.06 11.86
CA VAL A 550 0.35 -22.52 10.52
C VAL A 550 -0.90 -22.53 9.67
N ILE A 551 -0.90 -21.80 8.56
CA ILE A 551 -1.91 -21.91 7.51
C ILE A 551 -1.37 -22.86 6.46
N ASP A 552 -1.88 -24.09 6.46
CA ASP A 552 -1.37 -25.16 5.61
C ASP A 552 -1.89 -25.05 4.17
N SER A 553 -3.16 -24.69 4.00
CA SER A 553 -3.74 -24.58 2.67
C SER A 553 -4.86 -23.56 2.63
N ILE A 554 -5.00 -22.91 1.47
CA ILE A 554 -6.14 -22.08 1.09
C ILE A 554 -6.46 -22.39 -0.36
N ALA A 555 -7.72 -22.75 -0.63
CA ALA A 555 -8.22 -22.98 -1.98
C ALA A 555 -9.56 -22.28 -2.18
N VAL A 556 -9.73 -21.65 -3.34
CA VAL A 556 -10.98 -21.00 -3.74
C VAL A 556 -11.31 -21.47 -5.14
N ALA A 557 -12.58 -21.85 -5.35
CA ALA A 557 -13.08 -22.28 -6.65
C ALA A 557 -12.86 -21.19 -7.70
N GLN A 558 -12.50 -21.57 -8.92
CA GLN A 558 -11.97 -20.66 -9.95
C GLN A 558 -12.87 -19.43 -10.22
N ASN A 559 -14.18 -19.64 -10.26
CA ASN A 559 -15.18 -18.60 -10.52
C ASN A 559 -15.34 -17.58 -9.37
N TYR A 560 -14.74 -17.85 -8.21
CA TYR A 560 -14.78 -16.99 -7.02
C TYR A 560 -13.40 -16.49 -6.64
N ARG A 561 -12.41 -16.57 -7.54
CA ARG A 561 -11.09 -15.94 -7.32
C ARG A 561 -11.17 -14.44 -7.61
N ASN A 562 -10.23 -13.68 -7.03
CA ASN A 562 -10.10 -12.22 -7.17
C ASN A 562 -11.29 -11.38 -6.63
N ASN A 563 -12.13 -11.95 -5.76
CA ASN A 563 -13.27 -11.25 -5.13
C ASN A 563 -13.12 -11.08 -3.60
N GLY A 564 -11.92 -11.29 -3.05
CA GLY A 564 -11.65 -11.22 -1.60
C GLY A 564 -11.91 -12.50 -0.81
N THR A 565 -12.49 -13.57 -1.38
CA THR A 565 -12.78 -14.82 -0.65
C THR A 565 -11.55 -15.42 0.04
N GLY A 566 -10.42 -15.49 -0.66
CA GLY A 566 -9.17 -16.00 -0.08
C GLY A 566 -8.66 -15.18 1.09
N LYS A 567 -8.82 -13.84 1.05
CA LYS A 567 -8.46 -12.95 2.16
C LYS A 567 -9.32 -13.22 3.40
N ARG A 568 -10.64 -13.33 3.22
CA ARG A 568 -11.58 -13.65 4.33
C ARG A 568 -11.24 -14.99 4.99
N LEU A 569 -10.85 -15.99 4.20
CA LEU A 569 -10.39 -17.29 4.71
C LEU A 569 -9.07 -17.18 5.49
N VAL A 570 -8.09 -16.39 5.03
CA VAL A 570 -6.86 -16.09 5.79
C VAL A 570 -7.20 -15.43 7.13
N ASP A 571 -8.08 -14.43 7.11
CA ASP A 571 -8.44 -13.67 8.31
C ASP A 571 -9.16 -14.54 9.33
N HIS A 572 -10.08 -15.38 8.88
CA HIS A 572 -10.76 -16.34 9.74
C HIS A 572 -9.78 -17.37 10.32
N ALA A 573 -8.86 -17.92 9.50
CA ALA A 573 -7.81 -18.81 9.99
C ALA A 573 -6.95 -18.14 11.06
N LEU A 574 -6.54 -16.89 10.84
CA LEU A 574 -5.77 -16.12 11.81
C LEU A 574 -6.53 -15.91 13.12
N GLN A 575 -7.82 -15.58 13.06
CA GLN A 575 -8.66 -15.41 14.24
C GLN A 575 -8.70 -16.68 15.10
N MET A 576 -8.93 -17.85 14.49
CA MET A 576 -8.94 -19.13 15.22
C MET A 576 -7.58 -19.44 15.86
N LEU A 577 -6.48 -19.22 15.13
CA LEU A 577 -5.13 -19.46 15.65
C LEU A 577 -4.78 -18.56 16.84
N ARG A 578 -5.31 -17.33 16.87
CA ARG A 578 -5.14 -16.42 18.01
C ARG A 578 -5.91 -16.89 19.22
N GLN A 579 -7.15 -17.33 19.01
CA GLN A 579 -7.96 -17.89 20.06
C GLN A 579 -7.25 -19.09 20.70
N ASP A 580 -6.73 -20.02 19.90
CA ASP A 580 -5.96 -21.16 20.41
C ASP A 580 -4.74 -20.74 21.22
N ALA A 581 -4.01 -19.72 20.77
CA ALA A 581 -2.84 -19.22 21.48
C ALA A 581 -3.19 -18.63 22.84
N LEU A 582 -4.28 -17.85 22.91
CA LEU A 582 -4.79 -17.30 24.15
C LEU A 582 -5.28 -18.39 25.10
N GLU A 583 -6.09 -19.33 24.62
CA GLU A 583 -6.66 -20.41 25.44
C GLU A 583 -5.57 -21.33 26.03
N LYS A 584 -4.53 -21.64 25.25
CA LYS A 584 -3.50 -22.60 25.67
C LYS A 584 -2.34 -21.99 26.44
N ASN A 585 -1.95 -20.75 26.10
CA ASN A 585 -0.72 -20.16 26.61
C ASN A 585 -0.91 -18.82 27.34
N GLY A 586 -2.14 -18.27 27.36
CA GLY A 586 -2.45 -16.97 27.99
C GLY A 586 -1.72 -15.79 27.35
N LYS A 587 -1.08 -16.00 26.20
CA LYS A 587 -0.29 -15.01 25.44
C LYS A 587 -0.65 -15.12 23.96
N GLY A 588 -0.47 -14.03 23.21
CA GLY A 588 -0.72 -14.01 21.77
C GLY A 588 0.19 -14.94 20.97
N LEU A 589 -0.19 -15.17 19.71
CA LEU A 589 0.64 -15.84 18.70
C LEU A 589 1.98 -15.13 18.53
N LYS A 590 3.08 -15.90 18.37
CA LYS A 590 4.41 -15.32 18.15
C LYS A 590 4.65 -14.97 16.68
N PHE A 591 4.33 -15.89 15.78
CA PHE A 591 4.47 -15.71 14.33
C PHE A 591 3.59 -16.74 13.59
N LEU A 592 3.40 -16.52 12.30
CA LEU A 592 2.66 -17.41 11.41
C LEU A 592 3.57 -18.02 10.35
N LEU A 593 3.27 -19.25 9.97
CA LEU A 593 3.80 -19.88 8.77
C LEU A 593 2.64 -20.11 7.79
N ALA A 594 2.88 -19.84 6.51
CA ALA A 594 1.99 -20.24 5.43
C ALA A 594 2.75 -21.20 4.51
N ARG A 595 2.14 -22.32 4.17
CA ARG A 595 2.70 -23.20 3.14
C ARG A 595 2.32 -22.67 1.76
N VAL A 596 3.33 -22.48 0.93
CA VAL A 596 3.18 -21.93 -0.42
C VAL A 596 3.64 -22.97 -1.43
N PRO A 597 2.75 -23.47 -2.30
CA PRO A 597 3.13 -24.35 -3.39
C PRO A 597 4.21 -23.70 -4.25
N TYR A 598 5.36 -24.35 -4.40
CA TYR A 598 6.44 -23.87 -5.26
C TYR A 598 6.45 -24.70 -6.54
N GLU A 599 6.03 -24.09 -7.65
CA GLU A 599 6.34 -24.54 -9.02
C GLU A 599 6.93 -23.34 -9.79
N SER A 600 7.82 -23.59 -10.76
CA SER A 600 8.53 -22.52 -11.50
C SER A 600 7.68 -21.87 -12.60
N ASP A 601 6.39 -21.63 -12.34
CA ASP A 601 5.40 -21.17 -13.32
C ASP A 601 4.72 -19.84 -12.95
N GLN A 602 3.97 -19.25 -13.90
CA GLN A 602 3.26 -17.99 -13.67
C GLN A 602 2.14 -18.10 -12.62
N ALA A 603 1.57 -19.30 -12.40
CA ALA A 603 0.54 -19.51 -11.39
C ALA A 603 1.12 -19.35 -9.98
N SER A 604 2.35 -19.83 -9.77
CA SER A 604 3.06 -19.70 -8.51
C SER A 604 3.34 -18.24 -8.16
N LEU A 605 3.71 -17.39 -9.13
CA LEU A 605 3.88 -15.93 -8.90
C LEU A 605 2.62 -15.25 -8.34
N ARG A 606 1.42 -15.71 -8.73
CA ARG A 606 0.16 -15.19 -8.16
C ARG A 606 -0.01 -15.61 -6.70
N LYS A 607 0.38 -16.84 -6.34
CA LYS A 607 0.35 -17.34 -4.96
C LYS A 607 1.38 -16.60 -4.09
N PHE A 608 2.59 -16.39 -4.60
CA PHE A 608 3.62 -15.55 -3.95
C PHE A 608 3.09 -14.14 -3.68
N ARG A 609 2.46 -13.51 -4.69
CA ARG A 609 1.84 -12.19 -4.53
C ARG A 609 0.67 -12.20 -3.54
N PHE A 610 -0.16 -13.24 -3.55
CA PHE A 610 -1.26 -13.37 -2.59
C PHE A 610 -0.73 -13.39 -1.16
N TRP A 611 0.23 -14.25 -0.84
CA TRP A 611 0.82 -14.33 0.50
C TRP A 611 1.57 -13.04 0.89
N ALA A 612 2.34 -12.47 -0.04
CA ALA A 612 3.00 -11.18 0.18
C ALA A 612 2.01 -10.04 0.46
N ASN A 613 0.88 -10.02 -0.26
CA ASN A 613 -0.21 -9.07 -0.03
C ASN A 613 -0.90 -9.25 1.31
N ASN A 614 -0.76 -10.42 1.95
CA ASN A 614 -1.26 -10.75 3.28
C ASN A 614 -0.15 -10.67 4.35
N GLY A 615 0.94 -9.96 4.07
CA GLY A 615 2.01 -9.70 5.04
C GLY A 615 3.05 -10.82 5.18
N PHE A 616 2.92 -11.93 4.45
CA PHE A 616 3.89 -13.02 4.51
C PHE A 616 5.14 -12.71 3.68
N LEU A 617 6.31 -12.96 4.27
CA LEU A 617 7.61 -12.86 3.64
C LEU A 617 8.11 -14.25 3.28
N HIS A 618 8.61 -14.40 2.05
CA HIS A 618 9.18 -15.66 1.61
C HIS A 618 10.57 -15.88 2.21
N LEU A 619 10.80 -17.09 2.70
CA LEU A 619 12.13 -17.48 3.19
C LEU A 619 13.05 -17.72 1.99
N PRO A 620 14.25 -17.10 1.93
CA PRO A 620 15.12 -17.18 0.75
C PRO A 620 15.68 -18.60 0.50
N GLU A 621 15.78 -18.96 -0.79
CA GLU A 621 16.24 -20.26 -1.32
C GLU A 621 17.65 -20.67 -0.88
N ASN A 622 18.48 -19.72 -0.41
CA ASN A 622 19.86 -19.99 0.05
C ASN A 622 19.93 -20.65 1.43
N THR A 623 18.80 -20.96 2.04
CA THR A 623 18.74 -21.80 3.24
C THR A 623 18.42 -23.23 2.81
N LYS A 624 19.12 -24.22 3.40
CA LYS A 624 19.03 -25.67 3.08
C LYS A 624 17.59 -26.10 2.70
N GLN A 625 17.46 -27.11 1.82
CA GLN A 625 16.22 -27.73 1.31
C GLN A 625 14.96 -27.75 2.23
N SER A 626 15.12 -27.70 3.55
CA SER A 626 14.07 -27.65 4.57
C SER A 626 13.13 -26.42 4.57
N TYR A 627 13.42 -25.36 3.79
CA TYR A 627 12.59 -24.15 3.78
C TYR A 627 11.79 -23.93 2.49
N ASN A 628 11.98 -24.78 1.48
CA ASN A 628 11.28 -24.65 0.22
C ASN A 628 9.77 -24.82 0.44
N GLY A 629 9.00 -23.82 -0.01
CA GLY A 629 7.54 -23.83 0.08
C GLY A 629 6.93 -23.28 1.38
N TRP A 630 7.68 -22.49 2.16
CA TRP A 630 7.15 -21.79 3.34
C TRP A 630 7.30 -20.26 3.22
N ALA A 631 6.31 -19.53 3.73
CA ALA A 631 6.33 -18.09 3.95
C ALA A 631 6.05 -17.80 5.42
N VAL A 632 6.59 -16.70 5.96
CA VAL A 632 6.49 -16.32 7.37
C VAL A 632 5.84 -14.96 7.52
N HIS A 633 4.90 -14.81 8.45
CA HIS A 633 4.34 -13.51 8.82
C HIS A 633 4.61 -13.22 10.29
N MET A 634 5.21 -12.06 10.55
CA MET A 634 5.48 -11.55 11.90
C MET A 634 4.26 -10.79 12.39
N LEU A 635 3.78 -11.12 13.59
CA LEU A 635 2.62 -10.47 14.20
C LEU A 635 3.01 -9.27 15.09
N THR A 636 4.30 -9.06 15.32
CA THR A 636 4.89 -7.92 16.01
C THR A 636 5.75 -7.10 15.03
N ASP A 637 6.00 -5.82 15.33
CA ASP A 637 6.90 -4.91 14.56
C ASP A 637 8.38 -5.38 14.52
N GLU A 638 8.66 -6.57 15.03
CA GLU A 638 9.93 -7.26 14.97
C GLU A 638 10.19 -7.72 13.52
N THR A 639 11.26 -7.19 12.91
CA THR A 639 11.72 -7.68 11.60
C THR A 639 11.98 -9.19 11.65
N PRO A 640 11.74 -9.97 10.59
CA PRO A 640 12.02 -11.42 10.58
C PRO A 640 13.47 -11.76 10.93
N ALA A 641 14.40 -10.81 10.72
CA ALA A 641 15.80 -10.90 11.12
C ALA A 641 16.00 -11.01 12.65
N SER A 642 14.97 -10.68 13.45
CA SER A 642 15.00 -10.74 14.92
C SER A 642 14.45 -12.06 15.51
N LEU A 643 13.74 -12.88 14.73
CA LEU A 643 13.46 -14.27 15.13
C LEU A 643 14.72 -15.11 14.94
N PRO A 644 15.18 -15.86 15.95
CA PRO A 644 16.26 -16.80 15.75
C PRO A 644 15.80 -17.83 14.72
N LYS A 645 16.52 -17.95 13.60
CA LYS A 645 16.29 -18.93 12.53
C LYS A 645 15.93 -20.35 13.04
N GLY A 646 16.44 -20.74 14.20
CA GLY A 646 16.14 -22.00 14.86
C GLY A 646 14.69 -22.17 15.34
N GLU A 647 13.96 -21.10 15.64
CA GLU A 647 12.55 -21.19 16.04
C GLU A 647 11.63 -21.53 14.86
N ILE A 648 11.90 -20.96 13.69
CA ILE A 648 11.17 -21.29 12.46
C ILE A 648 11.43 -22.75 12.08
N GLU A 649 12.68 -23.21 12.13
CA GLU A 649 13.01 -24.63 11.88
C GLU A 649 12.31 -25.57 12.86
N LYS A 650 12.24 -25.18 14.14
CA LYS A 650 11.56 -25.96 15.17
C LYS A 650 10.06 -26.08 14.86
N ALA A 651 9.41 -24.98 14.49
CA ALA A 651 7.99 -24.97 14.13
C ALA A 651 7.71 -25.82 12.87
N ILE A 652 8.54 -25.72 11.83
CA ILE A 652 8.40 -26.54 10.62
C ILE A 652 8.56 -28.03 10.95
N ARG A 653 9.57 -28.41 11.74
CA ARG A 653 9.75 -29.81 12.15
C ARG A 653 8.61 -30.33 13.03
N GLU A 654 8.09 -29.48 13.91
CA GLU A 654 6.93 -29.82 14.74
C GLU A 654 5.69 -30.07 13.87
N TYR A 655 5.44 -29.20 12.88
CA TYR A 655 4.39 -29.37 11.88
C TYR A 655 4.58 -30.69 11.10
N GLU A 656 5.78 -30.95 10.57
CA GLU A 656 6.06 -32.14 9.76
C GLU A 656 5.89 -33.43 10.56
N ARG A 657 6.33 -33.43 11.82
CA ARG A 657 6.13 -34.53 12.76
C ARG A 657 4.63 -34.79 12.98
N LEU A 658 3.85 -33.76 13.30
CA LEU A 658 2.42 -33.91 13.57
C LEU A 658 1.62 -34.39 12.36
N THR A 659 1.97 -33.89 11.18
CA THR A 659 1.27 -34.24 9.93
C THR A 659 1.70 -35.59 9.35
N SER A 660 2.90 -36.07 9.68
CA SER A 660 3.36 -37.44 9.31
C SER A 660 2.88 -38.52 10.28
N GLU A 661 2.89 -38.25 11.60
CA GLU A 661 2.38 -39.16 12.64
C GLU A 661 0.86 -39.38 12.55
N ALA A 662 0.12 -38.50 11.88
CA ALA A 662 -1.33 -38.67 11.69
C ALA A 662 -1.73 -39.91 10.86
N MET A 663 -0.77 -40.71 10.35
CA MET A 663 -1.02 -41.98 9.66
C MET A 663 -0.79 -43.25 10.51
N THR A 664 -0.15 -43.12 11.68
CA THR A 664 0.06 -44.24 12.63
C THR A 664 -0.97 -44.19 13.74
#